data_AF-A0A964VTU8-F1
#
_entry.id   AF-A0A964VTU8-F1
#
_cell.length_a   1.000
_cell.length_b   1.000
_cell.length_c   1.000
_cell.angle_alpha   90.00
_cell.angle_beta   90.00
_cell.angle_gamma   90.00
#
_symmetry.space_group_name_H-M   'P 1'
#
loop_
_entity.id
_entity.type
_entity.pdbx_description
1 polymer ?
#
loop_
_entity_poly.entity_id
_entity_poly.type
_entity_poly.pdbx_seq_one_letter_code
_entity_poly.pdbx_strand_id
1 'polypeptide(L)'
;MGILSLRVGAVDPQPAPPAIRFSPGLAEAPLAKRLETVGAGAVAPWREYSIGDPTSEEQMYLEYINRARALPWEEGYLLATSSDAELRFTYDFFGVDLQRVVDEIAAYPPQPPLAFEQRLIEIARSHSEYMLQNAVQEHEERDPATGAVINTTSSRLLGTGYPLSAGGESVYAYAKFPLEGHASFEVDWGFGEGGIQRPPGHRNSNHEGAFRELGVGVVHGARSRVTPPVTNIAGTNVVITPAVTNTVGPRLVTLDFGSRSDPQPLVTGVAYYDFNTNGFYDVDEGVPGVRVEGEASGWFARTRSSGGYAFPGAEGTQTIRFLSGDYELGTRTVTVIAGKNVKQDWVLPYGGTRVLGPTAASSVGLNVFRVEPVLGASGYEWTSMRWDAFTGVEGAEDGGVRFQFSGLEGWDPVKLGTPASGTRSFQLVHTNGLDQILQFQPKIRPSTGAEIRFKSFLGYTTTNQIATAEVSTNGIEWTVLSRERGRGISVTPNGSYVAKSVSLAAWVGVELRVRFRFFVELVEGARFYSQTQPSFGWSLDDLQFTNSQVGTEPATHSLAVGEPFVFKGGPGENYELKARPRFGGQVLPYSLPLVVRFSPTAVASGTVVVEGIRRNESGQMIIDFTLTSGVAREWVLQGRTLLEEAWQTVPGASLVDRGAGRLSWVHTPPVGNFFYRVMAR
;
A
#
# COMPACT_ATOMS: atom_id res chain seq x y z
N MET A 1 -41.01 -36.87 14.32
CA MET A 1 -40.07 -36.76 15.46
C MET A 1 -38.79 -37.49 15.05
N GLY A 2 -37.60 -36.93 14.99
CA GLY A 2 -37.10 -35.57 15.03
C GLY A 2 -35.82 -35.59 14.18
N ILE A 3 -35.64 -34.59 13.31
CA ILE A 3 -34.48 -34.50 12.43
C ILE A 3 -33.34 -33.87 13.23
N LEU A 4 -32.26 -34.64 13.40
CA LEU A 4 -30.98 -34.18 13.93
C LEU A 4 -30.42 -33.13 12.95
N SER A 5 -30.35 -31.88 13.38
CA SER A 5 -29.61 -30.84 12.67
C SER A 5 -28.27 -30.66 13.37
N LEU A 6 -27.19 -31.16 12.76
CA LEU A 6 -25.83 -30.80 13.15
C LEU A 6 -25.62 -29.32 12.78
N ARG A 7 -25.71 -28.42 13.77
CA ARG A 7 -25.12 -27.09 13.66
C ARG A 7 -23.64 -27.23 13.99
N VAL A 8 -22.78 -26.97 13.00
CA VAL A 8 -21.38 -26.63 13.26
C VAL A 8 -21.41 -25.34 14.08
N GLY A 9 -20.94 -25.40 15.33
CA GLY A 9 -20.91 -24.25 16.21
C GLY A 9 -19.99 -23.18 15.62
N ALA A 10 -20.57 -22.06 15.22
CA ALA A 10 -19.82 -20.81 15.16
C ALA A 10 -19.32 -20.53 16.59
N VAL A 11 -18.03 -20.28 16.70
CA VAL A 11 -17.36 -19.90 17.95
C VAL A 11 -18.00 -18.58 18.40
N ASP A 12 -18.68 -18.58 19.55
CA ASP A 12 -19.08 -17.34 20.19
C ASP A 12 -17.81 -16.49 20.41
N PRO A 13 -17.72 -15.26 19.87
CA PRO A 13 -16.62 -14.37 20.22
C PRO A 13 -16.67 -14.17 21.73
N GLN A 14 -15.61 -14.57 22.44
CA GLN A 14 -15.56 -14.32 23.88
C GLN A 14 -15.68 -12.82 24.11
N PRO A 15 -16.58 -12.35 24.99
CA PRO A 15 -16.65 -10.94 25.33
C PRO A 15 -15.29 -10.47 25.86
N ALA A 16 -14.89 -9.28 25.46
CA ALA A 16 -13.62 -8.72 25.88
C ALA A 16 -13.57 -8.61 27.42
N PRO A 17 -12.42 -8.90 28.06
CA PRO A 17 -12.27 -8.64 29.48
C PRO A 17 -12.36 -7.12 29.76
N PRO A 18 -12.90 -6.71 30.92
CA PRO A 18 -13.05 -5.31 31.25
C PRO A 18 -11.69 -4.63 31.44
N ALA A 19 -11.50 -3.45 30.85
CA ALA A 19 -10.29 -2.64 31.03
C ALA A 19 -10.02 -2.33 32.52
N ILE A 20 -8.77 -2.47 32.94
CA ILE A 20 -8.33 -2.18 34.31
C ILE A 20 -7.83 -0.72 34.40
N ARG A 21 -8.43 0.07 35.28
CA ARG A 21 -7.98 1.44 35.64
C ARG A 21 -7.30 1.45 37.01
N PHE A 22 -6.10 2.02 37.09
CA PHE A 22 -5.43 2.32 38.37
C PHE A 22 -5.61 3.80 38.74
N SER A 23 -6.17 4.10 39.92
CA SER A 23 -6.26 5.46 40.51
C SER A 23 -5.17 5.67 41.59
N PRO A 24 -4.72 6.91 41.86
CA PRO A 24 -3.41 7.17 42.46
C PRO A 24 -3.41 7.15 44.00
N GLY A 25 -2.32 6.63 44.59
CA GLY A 25 -2.08 6.64 46.04
C GLY A 25 -0.61 6.49 46.44
N LEU A 26 0.01 7.62 46.78
CA LEU A 26 1.13 7.88 47.73
C LEU A 26 2.43 7.03 47.67
N ALA A 27 3.55 7.71 47.36
CA ALA A 27 4.75 7.71 48.21
C ALA A 27 5.68 8.90 47.89
N GLU A 28 6.21 9.52 48.94
CA GLU A 28 6.98 10.76 48.99
C GLU A 28 8.41 10.65 48.43
N ALA A 29 8.92 11.77 47.94
CA ALA A 29 10.33 12.01 47.62
C ALA A 29 11.15 12.45 48.84
N PRO A 30 12.48 12.38 48.75
CA PRO A 30 13.31 13.47 49.27
C PRO A 30 14.17 14.12 48.17
N LEU A 31 14.16 15.45 48.20
CA LEU A 31 15.04 16.34 47.45
C LEU A 31 16.52 16.17 47.84
N ALA A 32 17.41 16.28 46.85
CA ALA A 32 18.74 16.84 47.06
C ALA A 32 19.11 17.81 45.91
N LYS A 33 19.37 19.05 46.31
CA LYS A 33 19.73 20.22 45.52
C LYS A 33 21.25 20.27 45.35
N ARG A 34 21.78 20.65 44.17
CA ARG A 34 22.98 21.50 44.11
C ARG A 34 23.09 22.26 42.79
N LEU A 35 23.16 23.60 42.93
CA LEU A 35 23.49 24.59 41.91
C LEU A 35 24.97 24.52 41.51
N GLU A 36 25.26 25.00 40.30
CA GLU A 36 26.33 25.95 39.87
C GLU A 36 26.68 25.60 38.40
N THR A 37 26.91 26.51 37.45
CA THR A 37 27.16 27.96 37.41
C THR A 37 26.88 28.46 35.97
N VAL A 38 26.51 29.74 35.81
CA VAL A 38 26.24 30.40 34.51
C VAL A 38 27.56 30.85 33.84
N GLY A 39 27.68 30.67 32.52
CA GLY A 39 28.72 31.33 31.71
C GLY A 39 28.64 31.09 30.20
N ALA A 40 28.42 32.17 29.45
CA ALA A 40 28.59 32.38 27.99
C ALA A 40 27.70 31.58 27.03
N GLY A 41 26.97 32.30 26.16
CA GLY A 41 26.00 31.78 25.21
C GLY A 41 26.59 30.78 24.21
N ALA A 42 26.36 29.50 24.49
CA ALA A 42 26.26 28.44 23.49
C ALA A 42 24.78 28.29 23.15
N VAL A 43 24.41 28.35 21.86
CA VAL A 43 23.11 27.83 21.44
C VAL A 43 23.10 26.37 21.87
N ALA A 44 22.18 26.01 22.78
CA ALA A 44 22.11 24.65 23.28
C ALA A 44 21.99 23.69 22.09
N PRO A 45 22.77 22.58 22.06
CA PRO A 45 22.67 21.63 20.97
C PRO A 45 21.26 21.04 20.95
N TRP A 46 20.66 21.01 19.75
CA TRP A 46 19.38 20.36 19.48
C TRP A 46 19.36 18.93 20.04
N ARG A 47 18.27 18.57 20.73
CA ARG A 47 18.08 17.23 21.29
C ARG A 47 17.06 16.45 20.48
N GLU A 48 17.42 15.26 20.03
CA GLU A 48 16.48 14.37 19.33
C GLU A 48 15.59 13.67 20.35
N TYR A 49 14.28 13.68 20.09
CA TYR A 49 13.31 12.81 20.75
C TYR A 49 12.87 11.71 19.79
N SER A 50 12.76 10.49 20.31
CA SER A 50 12.37 9.30 19.56
C SER A 50 11.12 8.68 20.17
N ILE A 51 10.15 8.36 19.32
CA ILE A 51 8.92 7.65 19.70
C ILE A 51 9.00 6.12 19.47
N GLY A 52 10.18 5.58 19.17
CA GLY A 52 10.28 4.21 18.63
C GLY A 52 9.92 4.19 17.14
N ASP A 53 9.52 3.07 16.55
CA ASP A 53 9.11 3.01 15.13
C ASP A 53 7.73 2.35 15.03
N PRO A 54 6.64 3.10 15.29
CA PRO A 54 5.29 2.59 15.14
C PRO A 54 5.01 2.24 13.68
N THR A 55 4.34 1.12 13.44
CA THR A 55 3.85 0.73 12.12
C THR A 55 2.75 1.68 11.64
N SER A 56 2.41 1.64 10.36
CA SER A 56 1.31 2.44 9.80
C SER A 56 -0.05 2.09 10.41
N GLU A 57 -0.30 0.82 10.73
CA GLU A 57 -1.52 0.40 11.43
C GLU A 57 -1.56 0.92 12.88
N GLU A 58 -0.43 0.83 13.60
CA GLU A 58 -0.33 1.39 14.95
C GLU A 58 -0.56 2.91 14.95
N GLN A 59 0.04 3.63 13.98
CA GLN A 59 -0.23 5.05 13.80
C GLN A 59 -1.71 5.31 13.54
N MET A 60 -2.36 4.52 12.69
CA MET A 60 -3.81 4.66 12.42
C MET A 60 -4.65 4.56 13.71
N TYR A 61 -4.33 3.65 14.62
CA TYR A 61 -4.98 3.57 15.93
C TYR A 61 -4.79 4.85 16.76
N LEU A 62 -3.56 5.38 16.83
CA LEU A 62 -3.32 6.63 17.54
C LEU A 62 -4.10 7.80 16.94
N GLU A 63 -4.18 7.86 15.61
CA GLU A 63 -4.95 8.89 14.90
C GLU A 63 -6.44 8.82 15.23
N TYR A 64 -7.04 7.63 15.19
CA TYR A 64 -8.44 7.44 15.58
C TYR A 64 -8.70 7.80 17.04
N ILE A 65 -7.85 7.34 17.97
CA ILE A 65 -7.98 7.64 19.40
C ILE A 65 -7.84 9.15 19.65
N ASN A 66 -6.91 9.82 18.97
CA ASN A 66 -6.74 11.26 19.12
C ASN A 66 -7.91 12.06 18.51
N ARG A 67 -8.54 11.58 17.43
CA ARG A 67 -9.77 12.16 16.90
C ARG A 67 -10.94 11.96 17.87
N ALA A 68 -11.09 10.75 18.44
CA ALA A 68 -12.07 10.45 19.47
C ALA A 68 -11.93 11.38 20.68
N ARG A 69 -10.71 11.53 21.19
CA ARG A 69 -10.38 12.41 22.32
C ARG A 69 -10.66 13.87 22.02
N ALA A 70 -10.32 14.36 20.83
CA ALA A 70 -10.54 15.75 20.48
C ALA A 70 -12.01 16.07 20.23
N LEU A 71 -12.74 15.14 19.60
CA LEU A 71 -14.06 15.35 19.02
C LEU A 71 -14.99 14.15 19.31
N PRO A 72 -15.40 13.93 20.59
CA PRO A 72 -16.10 12.71 20.99
C PRO A 72 -17.41 12.48 20.22
N TRP A 73 -18.25 13.52 20.09
CA TRP A 73 -19.52 13.39 19.35
C TRP A 73 -19.30 13.04 17.86
N GLU A 74 -18.35 13.69 17.20
CA GLU A 74 -18.03 13.42 15.78
C GLU A 74 -17.52 11.99 15.59
N GLU A 75 -16.66 11.49 16.48
CA GLU A 75 -16.19 10.11 16.40
C GLU A 75 -17.33 9.11 16.57
N GLY A 76 -18.19 9.32 17.58
CA GLY A 76 -19.38 8.50 17.77
C GLY A 76 -20.27 8.47 16.53
N TYR A 77 -20.48 9.63 15.90
CA TYR A 77 -21.25 9.74 14.67
C TYR A 77 -20.60 9.01 13.48
N LEU A 78 -19.28 9.14 13.30
CA LEU A 78 -18.54 8.47 12.24
C LEU A 78 -18.61 6.94 12.37
N LEU A 79 -18.48 6.42 13.59
CA LEU A 79 -18.61 4.99 13.86
C LEU A 79 -20.04 4.51 13.60
N ALA A 80 -21.05 5.24 14.11
CA ALA A 80 -22.46 4.91 13.93
C ALA A 80 -22.93 4.94 12.46
N THR A 81 -22.34 5.81 11.64
CA THR A 81 -22.71 5.98 10.22
C THR A 81 -21.80 5.24 9.25
N SER A 82 -20.83 4.48 9.76
CA SER A 82 -19.89 3.72 8.94
C SER A 82 -20.62 2.80 7.96
N SER A 83 -20.16 2.81 6.70
CA SER A 83 -20.67 1.90 5.68
C SER A 83 -19.92 0.58 5.57
N ASP A 84 -18.92 0.37 6.42
CA ASP A 84 -18.12 -0.84 6.42
C ASP A 84 -18.95 -2.09 6.76
N ALA A 85 -18.72 -3.18 6.02
CA ALA A 85 -19.52 -4.39 6.14
C ALA A 85 -19.21 -5.20 7.41
N GLU A 86 -17.96 -5.22 7.87
CA GLU A 86 -17.54 -5.95 9.07
C GLU A 86 -18.05 -5.25 10.34
N LEU A 87 -18.02 -3.91 10.37
CA LEU A 87 -18.64 -3.13 11.43
C LEU A 87 -20.16 -3.37 11.51
N ARG A 88 -20.86 -3.34 10.38
CA ARG A 88 -22.31 -3.61 10.33
C ARG A 88 -22.64 -5.02 10.81
N PHE A 89 -21.87 -6.01 10.37
CA PHE A 89 -22.01 -7.38 10.84
C PHE A 89 -21.87 -7.48 12.37
N THR A 90 -20.86 -6.81 12.94
CA THR A 90 -20.62 -6.77 14.39
C THR A 90 -21.74 -6.06 15.14
N TYR A 91 -22.23 -4.94 14.61
CA TYR A 91 -23.35 -4.20 15.20
C TYR A 91 -24.63 -5.03 15.23
N ASP A 92 -24.94 -5.73 14.14
CA ASP A 92 -26.09 -6.63 14.07
C ASP A 92 -25.93 -7.83 15.02
N PHE A 93 -24.70 -8.38 15.15
CA PHE A 93 -24.41 -9.49 16.04
C PHE A 93 -24.64 -9.15 17.51
N PHE A 94 -24.14 -8.00 17.98
CA PHE A 94 -24.30 -7.56 19.36
C PHE A 94 -25.61 -6.80 19.61
N GLY A 95 -26.37 -6.46 18.57
CA GLY A 95 -27.58 -5.65 18.67
C GLY A 95 -27.27 -4.22 19.17
N VAL A 96 -26.23 -3.60 18.60
CA VAL A 96 -25.74 -2.29 19.03
C VAL A 96 -26.77 -1.19 18.74
N ASP A 97 -27.17 -0.45 19.78
CA ASP A 97 -27.96 0.76 19.66
C ASP A 97 -27.05 1.93 19.26
N LEU A 98 -26.95 2.18 17.95
CA LEU A 98 -26.02 3.17 17.39
C LEU A 98 -26.34 4.60 17.82
N GLN A 99 -27.61 4.95 18.03
CA GLN A 99 -27.96 6.28 18.53
C GLN A 99 -27.47 6.44 19.96
N ARG A 100 -27.66 5.42 20.80
CA ARG A 100 -27.14 5.42 22.16
C ARG A 100 -25.60 5.50 22.20
N VAL A 101 -24.90 4.83 21.28
CA VAL A 101 -23.44 4.96 21.14
C VAL A 101 -23.03 6.43 20.93
N VAL A 102 -23.67 7.12 19.97
CA VAL A 102 -23.39 8.54 19.70
C VAL A 102 -23.63 9.38 20.96
N ASP A 103 -24.78 9.21 21.60
CA ASP A 103 -25.17 10.00 22.78
C ASP A 103 -24.23 9.76 23.97
N GLU A 104 -23.79 8.52 24.19
CA GLU A 104 -22.88 8.17 25.28
C GLU A 104 -21.44 8.65 25.04
N ILE A 105 -20.92 8.56 23.81
CA ILE A 105 -19.58 9.07 23.49
C ILE A 105 -19.57 10.61 23.58
N ALA A 106 -20.63 11.27 23.14
CA ALA A 106 -20.76 12.73 23.22
C ALA A 106 -20.73 13.29 24.65
N ALA A 107 -20.97 12.45 25.67
CA ALA A 107 -20.91 12.84 27.07
C ALA A 107 -19.47 12.96 27.62
N TYR A 108 -18.46 12.42 26.92
CA TYR A 108 -17.07 12.56 27.33
C TYR A 108 -16.55 13.97 26.98
N PRO A 109 -15.81 14.64 27.90
CA PRO A 109 -15.21 15.93 27.60
C PRO A 109 -14.00 15.73 26.66
N PRO A 110 -13.74 16.68 25.74
CA PRO A 110 -12.54 16.65 24.91
C PRO A 110 -11.25 16.54 25.75
N GLN A 111 -10.34 15.68 25.31
CA GLN A 111 -9.06 15.44 25.96
C GLN A 111 -7.87 15.82 25.06
N PRO A 112 -6.73 16.22 25.64
CA PRO A 112 -5.50 16.40 24.91
C PRO A 112 -5.06 15.13 24.18
N PRO A 113 -4.37 15.24 23.04
CA PRO A 113 -3.88 14.10 22.28
C PRO A 113 -2.83 13.30 23.06
N LEU A 114 -2.80 12.01 22.82
CA LEU A 114 -1.74 11.10 23.23
C LEU A 114 -0.60 11.15 22.22
N ALA A 115 0.62 10.92 22.70
CA ALA A 115 1.83 10.78 21.89
C ALA A 115 2.40 9.37 22.03
N PHE A 116 3.02 8.84 20.98
CA PHE A 116 3.71 7.55 21.09
C PHE A 116 4.87 7.59 22.07
N GLU A 117 5.05 6.49 22.80
CA GLU A 117 6.24 6.24 23.62
C GLU A 117 6.80 4.85 23.35
N GLN A 118 8.09 4.78 23.03
CA GLN A 118 8.73 3.57 22.52
C GLN A 118 8.55 2.34 23.42
N ARG A 119 8.72 2.49 24.74
CA ARG A 119 8.63 1.38 25.69
C ARG A 119 7.20 0.88 25.78
N LEU A 120 6.21 1.77 25.74
CA LEU A 120 4.80 1.37 25.70
C LEU A 120 4.48 0.58 24.43
N ILE A 121 5.04 0.98 23.27
CA ILE A 121 4.88 0.21 22.01
C ILE A 121 5.48 -1.20 22.17
N GLU A 122 6.68 -1.30 22.73
CA GLU A 122 7.34 -2.59 22.98
C GLU A 122 6.51 -3.50 23.89
N ILE A 123 5.93 -2.95 24.96
CA ILE A 123 5.05 -3.68 25.89
C ILE A 123 3.78 -4.16 25.17
N ALA A 124 3.11 -3.25 24.45
CA ALA A 124 1.86 -3.56 23.76
C ALA A 124 2.05 -4.66 22.71
N ARG A 125 3.14 -4.59 21.93
CA ARG A 125 3.51 -5.64 20.96
C ARG A 125 3.78 -6.97 21.65
N SER A 126 4.54 -6.97 22.75
CA SER A 126 4.81 -8.17 23.53
C SER A 126 3.53 -8.82 24.05
N HIS A 127 2.57 -8.03 24.54
CA HIS A 127 1.31 -8.56 25.07
C HIS A 127 0.38 -9.08 23.96
N SER A 128 0.34 -8.40 22.81
CA SER A 128 -0.37 -8.91 21.63
C SER A 128 0.22 -10.24 21.12
N GLU A 129 1.54 -10.39 21.15
CA GLU A 129 2.22 -11.64 20.82
C GLU A 129 1.90 -12.74 21.84
N TYR A 130 1.89 -12.43 23.14
CA TYR A 130 1.45 -13.37 24.19
C TYR A 130 0.03 -13.88 23.93
N MET A 131 -0.92 -12.97 23.64
CA MET A 131 -2.30 -13.33 23.35
C MET A 131 -2.41 -14.25 22.13
N LEU A 132 -1.62 -13.97 21.08
CA LEU A 132 -1.59 -14.81 19.87
C LEU A 132 -1.02 -16.18 20.18
N GLN A 133 0.10 -16.25 20.90
CA GLN A 133 0.77 -17.50 21.24
C GLN A 133 -0.07 -18.42 22.11
N ASN A 134 -0.90 -17.85 22.98
CA ASN A 134 -1.73 -18.62 23.90
C ASN A 134 -3.16 -18.81 23.42
N ALA A 135 -3.54 -18.17 22.31
CA ALA A 135 -4.91 -18.10 21.77
C ALA A 135 -5.92 -17.65 22.83
N VAL A 136 -5.68 -16.48 23.40
CA VAL A 136 -6.48 -15.87 24.48
C VAL A 136 -6.68 -14.37 24.23
N GLN A 137 -7.70 -13.79 24.85
CA GLN A 137 -7.84 -12.34 25.03
C GLN A 137 -7.94 -12.07 26.53
N GLU A 138 -6.88 -11.54 27.13
CA GLU A 138 -6.81 -11.25 28.57
C GLU A 138 -5.78 -10.15 28.87
N HIS A 139 -5.93 -9.52 30.04
CA HIS A 139 -4.98 -8.52 30.54
C HIS A 139 -3.77 -9.15 31.26
N GLU A 140 -3.97 -10.31 31.89
CA GLU A 140 -2.93 -10.98 32.68
C GLU A 140 -2.21 -12.01 31.83
N GLU A 141 -0.88 -12.05 31.90
CA GLU A 141 -0.12 -13.17 31.35
C GLU A 141 -0.13 -14.31 32.37
N ARG A 142 -0.50 -15.52 31.94
CA ARG A 142 -0.62 -16.70 32.80
C ARG A 142 0.26 -17.83 32.31
N ASP A 143 0.72 -18.61 33.27
CA ASP A 143 1.39 -19.87 32.97
C ASP A 143 0.38 -20.84 32.35
N PRO A 144 0.62 -21.35 31.12
CA PRO A 144 -0.37 -22.13 30.39
C PRO A 144 -0.60 -23.53 30.99
N ALA A 145 0.25 -24.00 31.91
CA ALA A 145 0.12 -25.29 32.58
C ALA A 145 -0.58 -25.18 33.95
N THR A 146 -0.34 -24.11 34.70
CA THR A 146 -0.83 -23.92 36.07
C THR A 146 -1.95 -22.88 36.19
N GLY A 147 -2.10 -21.98 35.21
CA GLY A 147 -3.04 -20.86 35.25
C GLY A 147 -2.62 -19.70 36.18
N ALA A 148 -1.46 -19.81 36.83
CA ALA A 148 -0.94 -18.77 37.72
C ALA A 148 -0.57 -17.50 36.93
N VAL A 149 -0.86 -16.33 37.51
CA VAL A 149 -0.47 -15.04 36.92
C VAL A 149 1.06 -14.90 36.96
N ILE A 150 1.66 -14.69 35.80
CA ILE A 150 3.09 -14.41 35.61
C ILE A 150 3.31 -12.90 35.60
N ASN A 151 2.55 -12.19 34.76
CA ASN A 151 2.63 -10.74 34.65
C ASN A 151 1.23 -10.11 34.66
N THR A 152 1.14 -8.96 35.30
CA THR A 152 -0.01 -8.05 35.23
C THR A 152 0.33 -6.90 34.30
N THR A 153 -0.69 -6.15 33.83
CA THR A 153 -0.47 -4.89 33.11
C THR A 153 0.53 -3.98 33.85
N SER A 154 0.36 -3.79 35.16
CA SER A 154 1.26 -2.95 35.96
C SER A 154 2.70 -3.47 36.00
N SER A 155 2.90 -4.79 36.12
CA SER A 155 4.26 -5.34 36.14
C SER A 155 4.93 -5.24 34.76
N ARG A 156 4.17 -5.36 33.66
CA ARG A 156 4.68 -5.12 32.30
C ARG A 156 5.08 -3.66 32.10
N LEU A 157 4.22 -2.71 32.48
CA LEU A 157 4.49 -1.27 32.37
C LEU A 157 5.74 -0.85 33.18
N LEU A 158 5.90 -1.37 34.40
CA LEU A 158 7.07 -1.08 35.23
C LEU A 158 8.34 -1.80 34.76
N GLY A 159 8.20 -3.00 34.19
CA GLY A 159 9.31 -3.89 33.81
C GLY A 159 10.23 -3.33 32.72
N THR A 160 9.75 -2.43 31.86
CA THR A 160 10.55 -1.78 30.80
C THR A 160 11.25 -0.49 31.26
N GLY A 161 11.06 -0.11 32.53
CA GLY A 161 11.60 1.14 33.07
C GLY A 161 10.83 2.38 32.64
N TYR A 162 9.58 2.25 32.17
CA TYR A 162 8.70 3.40 31.98
C TYR A 162 8.37 4.04 33.35
N PRO A 163 8.67 5.34 33.58
CA PRO A 163 8.49 6.00 34.87
C PRO A 163 7.02 6.36 35.12
N LEU A 164 6.22 5.32 35.36
CA LEU A 164 4.76 5.35 35.44
C LEU A 164 4.23 6.24 36.58
N SER A 165 3.44 7.26 36.25
CA SER A 165 2.59 7.98 37.21
C SER A 165 1.12 7.57 37.15
N ALA A 166 0.65 7.13 35.98
CA ALA A 166 -0.65 6.50 35.76
C ALA A 166 -0.57 5.65 34.49
N GLY A 167 -1.31 4.55 34.45
CA GLY A 167 -1.39 3.68 33.28
C GLY A 167 -2.70 2.92 33.18
N GLY A 168 -2.94 2.34 32.01
CA GLY A 168 -4.10 1.53 31.69
C GLY A 168 -3.85 0.72 30.44
N GLU A 169 -4.71 -0.27 30.18
CA GLU A 169 -4.57 -1.14 29.01
C GLU A 169 -5.93 -1.42 28.39
N SER A 170 -5.95 -1.61 27.07
CA SER A 170 -7.09 -2.15 26.32
C SER A 170 -6.61 -3.23 25.37
N VAL A 171 -7.35 -4.34 25.26
CA VAL A 171 -6.95 -5.48 24.42
C VAL A 171 -8.10 -5.98 23.56
N TYR A 172 -7.82 -6.29 22.30
CA TYR A 172 -8.78 -6.89 21.39
C TYR A 172 -8.09 -7.86 20.43
N ALA A 173 -8.52 -9.12 20.42
CA ALA A 173 -7.81 -10.21 19.75
C ALA A 173 -8.42 -10.62 18.40
N TYR A 174 -9.39 -9.84 17.88
CA TYR A 174 -10.24 -10.25 16.76
C TYR A 174 -10.31 -9.25 15.60
N ALA A 175 -9.52 -8.17 15.63
CA ALA A 175 -9.59 -7.11 14.63
C ALA A 175 -9.26 -7.64 13.21
N LYS A 176 -10.05 -7.21 12.22
CA LYS A 176 -9.83 -7.44 10.78
C LYS A 176 -8.97 -6.35 10.16
N PHE A 177 -9.13 -5.10 10.62
CA PHE A 177 -8.38 -3.92 10.18
C PHE A 177 -8.47 -2.79 11.25
N PRO A 178 -7.67 -1.71 11.15
CA PRO A 178 -7.55 -0.73 12.23
C PRO A 178 -8.85 -0.07 12.66
N LEU A 179 -9.72 0.31 11.71
CA LEU A 179 -11.00 0.96 12.04
C LEU A 179 -11.93 0.05 12.86
N GLU A 180 -12.02 -1.23 12.52
CA GLU A 180 -12.85 -2.17 13.30
C GLU A 180 -12.27 -2.39 14.70
N GLY A 181 -10.94 -2.57 14.84
CA GLY A 181 -10.38 -2.69 16.19
C GLY A 181 -10.45 -1.38 16.98
N HIS A 182 -10.42 -0.21 16.35
CA HIS A 182 -10.66 1.06 17.05
C HIS A 182 -12.10 1.14 17.53
N ALA A 183 -13.06 0.79 16.67
CA ALA A 183 -14.46 0.72 17.03
C ALA A 183 -14.72 -0.28 18.16
N SER A 184 -13.95 -1.38 18.25
CA SER A 184 -14.09 -2.33 19.36
C SER A 184 -13.73 -1.71 20.70
N PHE A 185 -12.80 -0.76 20.73
CA PHE A 185 -12.46 0.00 21.93
C PHE A 185 -13.41 1.16 22.18
N GLU A 186 -13.81 1.88 21.14
CA GLU A 186 -14.61 3.10 21.28
C GLU A 186 -16.11 2.82 21.42
N VAL A 187 -16.69 1.96 20.59
CA VAL A 187 -18.07 1.48 20.79
C VAL A 187 -18.15 0.57 22.01
N ASP A 188 -17.09 -0.19 22.27
CA ASP A 188 -16.98 -1.14 23.38
C ASP A 188 -18.13 -2.17 23.37
N TRP A 189 -18.35 -2.78 22.21
CA TRP A 189 -19.45 -3.71 22.00
C TRP A 189 -19.33 -4.96 22.87
N GLY A 190 -20.49 -5.52 23.22
CA GLY A 190 -20.57 -6.74 24.02
C GLY A 190 -22.00 -7.04 24.45
N PHE A 191 -22.18 -8.13 25.22
CA PHE A 191 -23.49 -8.63 25.65
C PHE A 191 -24.16 -7.81 26.78
N GLY A 192 -24.03 -6.48 26.76
CA GLY A 192 -24.68 -5.57 27.69
C GLY A 192 -25.87 -4.82 27.09
N GLU A 193 -26.46 -3.93 27.88
CA GLU A 193 -27.61 -3.13 27.47
C GLU A 193 -27.28 -2.23 26.27
N GLY A 194 -28.04 -2.38 25.18
CA GLY A 194 -27.81 -1.66 23.92
C GLY A 194 -26.63 -2.20 23.10
N GLY A 195 -26.18 -3.43 23.36
CA GLY A 195 -25.06 -4.06 22.65
C GLY A 195 -23.68 -3.54 23.06
N ILE A 196 -23.57 -2.90 24.22
CA ILE A 196 -22.36 -2.24 24.73
C ILE A 196 -22.00 -2.79 26.12
N GLN A 197 -20.71 -2.90 26.42
CA GLN A 197 -20.21 -3.30 27.74
C GLN A 197 -20.52 -2.25 28.83
N ARG A 198 -20.72 -2.73 30.06
CA ARG A 198 -21.05 -1.89 31.23
C ARG A 198 -20.16 -2.26 32.43
N PRO A 199 -19.26 -1.36 32.86
CA PRO A 199 -18.90 -0.09 32.21
C PRO A 199 -18.20 -0.31 30.85
N PRO A 200 -18.21 0.69 29.94
CA PRO A 200 -17.43 0.64 28.70
C PRO A 200 -15.95 0.95 29.00
N GLY A 201 -15.24 -0.07 29.51
CA GLY A 201 -13.87 0.04 30.02
C GLY A 201 -12.85 0.55 28.99
N HIS A 202 -12.96 0.13 27.73
CA HIS A 202 -12.01 0.51 26.68
C HIS A 202 -12.20 1.98 26.30
N ARG A 203 -13.44 2.40 26.04
CA ARG A 203 -13.82 3.81 25.78
C ARG A 203 -13.38 4.70 26.94
N ASN A 204 -13.62 4.22 28.16
CA ASN A 204 -13.16 4.87 29.37
C ASN A 204 -11.64 5.13 29.31
N SER A 205 -10.81 4.15 28.95
CA SER A 205 -9.36 4.37 28.84
C SER A 205 -8.99 5.36 27.73
N ASN A 206 -9.65 5.29 26.56
CA ASN A 206 -9.46 6.25 25.46
C ASN A 206 -9.69 7.70 25.89
N HIS A 207 -10.68 7.96 26.75
CA HIS A 207 -11.05 9.31 27.20
C HIS A 207 -10.50 9.69 28.58
N GLU A 208 -9.56 8.92 29.13
CA GLU A 208 -8.93 9.26 30.41
C GLU A 208 -7.96 10.44 30.25
N GLY A 209 -8.24 11.55 30.94
CA GLY A 209 -7.47 12.79 30.85
C GLY A 209 -6.14 12.78 31.59
N ALA A 210 -5.89 11.77 32.43
CA ALA A 210 -4.60 11.53 33.07
C ALA A 210 -3.54 11.01 32.08
N PHE A 211 -3.94 10.29 31.03
CA PHE A 211 -3.02 9.73 30.04
C PHE A 211 -2.49 10.80 29.07
N ARG A 212 -1.22 10.67 28.72
CA ARG A 212 -0.48 11.57 27.82
C ARG A 212 0.30 10.82 26.75
N GLU A 213 0.60 9.56 27.00
CA GLU A 213 1.40 8.72 26.11
C GLU A 213 0.64 7.42 25.82
N LEU A 214 0.91 6.82 24.67
CA LEU A 214 0.31 5.58 24.22
C LEU A 214 1.39 4.69 23.58
N GLY A 215 1.29 3.38 23.84
CA GLY A 215 1.84 2.34 23.00
C GLY A 215 0.71 1.60 22.30
N VAL A 216 0.87 1.34 21.01
CA VAL A 216 -0.04 0.46 20.27
C VAL A 216 0.80 -0.70 19.78
N GLY A 217 0.34 -1.92 20.03
CA GLY A 217 0.94 -3.13 19.50
C GLY A 217 -0.08 -3.86 18.64
N VAL A 218 0.23 -4.05 17.36
CA VAL A 218 -0.59 -4.83 16.44
C VAL A 218 0.20 -6.05 15.98
N VAL A 219 -0.30 -7.25 16.30
CA VAL A 219 0.30 -8.52 15.87
C VAL A 219 -0.65 -9.25 14.92
N HIS A 220 -0.15 -9.60 13.74
CA HIS A 220 -0.90 -10.31 12.71
C HIS A 220 -0.74 -11.82 12.91
N GLY A 221 -1.85 -12.55 12.89
CA GLY A 221 -1.85 -14.00 13.02
C GLY A 221 -3.19 -14.54 13.47
N ALA A 222 -3.39 -15.84 13.28
CA ALA A 222 -4.54 -16.55 13.82
C ALA A 222 -4.08 -17.83 14.50
N ARG A 223 -4.65 -18.14 15.66
CA ARG A 223 -4.32 -19.35 16.42
C ARG A 223 -5.54 -19.92 17.10
N SER A 224 -5.64 -21.24 17.11
CA SER A 224 -6.63 -21.99 17.87
C SER A 224 -5.96 -22.82 18.95
N ARG A 225 -6.53 -22.85 20.16
CA ARG A 225 -6.12 -23.70 21.27
C ARG A 225 -7.32 -24.43 21.83
N VAL A 226 -7.20 -25.75 21.97
CA VAL A 226 -8.18 -26.57 22.67
C VAL A 226 -7.80 -26.62 24.13
N THR A 227 -8.68 -26.13 25.00
CA THR A 227 -8.58 -26.36 26.45
C THR A 227 -9.21 -27.72 26.74
N PRO A 228 -8.44 -28.69 27.27
CA PRO A 228 -8.96 -30.02 27.59
C PRO A 228 -10.12 -29.95 28.59
N PRO A 229 -11.03 -30.94 28.59
CA PRO A 229 -12.11 -30.98 29.55
C PRO A 229 -11.56 -31.10 30.97
N VAL A 230 -12.08 -30.27 31.88
CA VAL A 230 -11.72 -30.32 33.30
C VAL A 230 -12.80 -31.09 34.04
N THR A 231 -12.40 -32.14 34.76
CA THR A 231 -13.27 -32.91 35.65
C THR A 231 -12.98 -32.51 37.09
N ASN A 232 -13.88 -31.73 37.69
CA ASN A 232 -13.78 -31.32 39.09
C ASN A 232 -14.74 -32.15 39.95
N ILE A 233 -14.30 -32.54 41.14
CA ILE A 233 -15.17 -33.13 42.17
C ILE A 233 -15.55 -32.02 43.14
N ALA A 234 -16.83 -31.64 43.16
CA ALA A 234 -17.39 -30.69 44.11
C ALA A 234 -18.38 -31.42 45.02
N GLY A 235 -17.94 -31.81 46.22
CA GLY A 235 -18.71 -32.68 47.10
C GLY A 235 -18.83 -34.10 46.53
N THR A 236 -20.06 -34.62 46.41
CA THR A 236 -20.35 -35.91 45.74
C THR A 236 -20.62 -35.79 44.24
N ASN A 237 -20.57 -34.59 43.66
CA ASN A 237 -20.88 -34.36 42.25
C ASN A 237 -19.60 -34.24 41.41
N VAL A 238 -19.62 -34.91 40.25
CA VAL A 238 -18.61 -34.76 39.20
C VAL A 238 -19.08 -33.69 38.22
N VAL A 239 -18.34 -32.59 38.11
CA VAL A 239 -18.58 -31.53 37.12
C VAL A 239 -17.59 -31.72 35.98
N ILE A 240 -18.09 -32.06 34.79
CA ILE A 240 -17.28 -32.14 33.56
C ILE A 240 -17.50 -30.84 32.79
N THR A 241 -16.43 -30.04 32.66
CA THR A 241 -16.43 -28.92 31.72
C THR A 241 -15.99 -29.45 30.36
N PRO A 242 -16.80 -29.33 29.29
CA PRO A 242 -16.42 -29.83 27.97
C PRO A 242 -15.20 -29.10 27.42
N ALA A 243 -14.49 -29.73 26.50
CA ALA A 243 -13.38 -29.08 25.81
C ALA A 243 -13.89 -27.84 25.07
N VAL A 244 -13.17 -26.73 25.20
CA VAL A 244 -13.46 -25.48 24.50
C VAL A 244 -12.29 -25.15 23.58
N THR A 245 -12.58 -24.87 22.31
CA THR A 245 -11.59 -24.35 21.37
C THR A 245 -11.69 -22.84 21.37
N ASN A 246 -10.64 -22.15 21.80
CA ASN A 246 -10.53 -20.72 21.62
C ASN A 246 -9.75 -20.42 20.35
N THR A 247 -10.21 -19.47 19.56
CA THR A 247 -9.55 -19.03 18.33
C THR A 247 -9.43 -17.52 18.37
N VAL A 248 -8.24 -16.98 18.14
CA VAL A 248 -7.97 -15.53 18.03
C VAL A 248 -7.44 -15.19 16.64
N GLY A 249 -7.46 -13.90 16.28
CA GLY A 249 -6.99 -13.37 15.00
C GLY A 249 -8.11 -12.80 14.12
N PRO A 250 -7.76 -12.20 12.97
CA PRO A 250 -6.45 -12.20 12.31
C PRO A 250 -5.46 -11.14 12.82
N ARG A 251 -5.91 -10.21 13.67
CA ARG A 251 -5.04 -9.20 14.30
C ARG A 251 -5.37 -9.06 15.77
N LEU A 252 -4.32 -9.02 16.58
CA LEU A 252 -4.39 -8.79 18.01
C LEU A 252 -3.82 -7.42 18.30
N VAL A 253 -4.55 -6.66 19.11
CA VAL A 253 -4.26 -5.26 19.36
C VAL A 253 -4.24 -5.02 20.86
N THR A 254 -3.14 -4.45 21.34
CA THR A 254 -2.99 -3.93 22.70
C THR A 254 -2.77 -2.43 22.63
N LEU A 255 -3.48 -1.68 23.47
CA LEU A 255 -3.27 -0.26 23.74
C LEU A 255 -2.74 -0.12 25.17
N ASP A 256 -1.50 0.31 25.34
CA ASP A 256 -0.90 0.58 26.65
C ASP A 256 -0.79 2.09 26.87
N PHE A 257 -1.58 2.61 27.79
CA PHE A 257 -1.64 4.03 28.11
C PHE A 257 -0.67 4.38 29.24
N GLY A 258 -0.10 5.58 29.17
CA GLY A 258 0.88 6.05 30.15
C GLY A 258 0.84 7.54 30.44
N SER A 259 1.38 7.88 31.61
CA SER A 259 1.82 9.23 31.95
C SER A 259 3.06 9.16 32.85
N ARG A 260 3.89 10.21 32.80
CA ARG A 260 5.10 10.38 33.62
C ARG A 260 5.39 11.85 33.94
N SER A 261 6.18 12.14 34.97
CA SER A 261 6.47 13.53 35.39
C SER A 261 7.27 14.34 34.38
N ASP A 262 8.14 13.70 33.61
CA ASP A 262 8.98 14.32 32.56
C ASP A 262 9.16 13.35 31.38
N PRO A 263 9.06 13.82 30.11
CA PRO A 263 8.81 15.18 29.68
C PRO A 263 7.33 15.57 29.65
N GLN A 264 7.05 16.85 29.89
CA GLN A 264 5.74 17.47 29.70
C GLN A 264 5.92 18.96 29.37
N PRO A 265 5.19 19.53 28.40
CA PRO A 265 4.22 18.92 27.47
C PRO A 265 4.87 18.19 26.27
N LEU A 266 4.10 17.42 25.51
CA LEU A 266 4.54 16.86 24.21
C LEU A 266 3.82 17.56 23.04
N VAL A 267 4.59 17.89 22.00
CA VAL A 267 4.05 18.18 20.66
C VAL A 267 4.15 16.89 19.85
N THR A 268 3.05 16.45 19.26
CA THR A 268 2.98 15.22 18.45
C THR A 268 2.26 15.48 17.13
N GLY A 269 2.34 14.54 16.20
CA GLY A 269 1.63 14.60 14.92
C GLY A 269 2.15 13.57 13.95
N VAL A 270 1.65 13.65 12.72
CA VAL A 270 2.07 12.81 11.60
C VAL A 270 2.37 13.67 10.38
N ALA A 271 3.47 13.38 9.68
CA ALA A 271 3.71 13.89 8.34
C ALA A 271 3.26 12.83 7.32
N TYR A 272 2.35 13.16 6.41
CA TYR A 272 1.79 12.20 5.47
C TYR A 272 1.35 12.86 4.16
N TYR A 273 1.15 12.05 3.12
CA TYR A 273 0.41 12.47 1.94
C TYR A 273 -1.02 11.96 2.03
N ASP A 274 -2.00 12.84 1.87
CA ASP A 274 -3.42 12.46 1.80
C ASP A 274 -3.75 12.02 0.37
N PHE A 275 -3.56 10.73 0.06
CA PHE A 275 -3.69 10.21 -1.31
C PHE A 275 -5.15 10.07 -1.74
N ASN A 276 -6.06 9.85 -0.79
CA ASN A 276 -7.48 9.70 -1.05
C ASN A 276 -8.28 10.99 -0.82
N THR A 277 -7.62 12.07 -0.41
CA THR A 277 -8.16 13.42 -0.19
C THR A 277 -9.21 13.50 0.92
N ASN A 278 -9.13 12.64 1.93
CA ASN A 278 -10.09 12.59 3.04
C ASN A 278 -9.70 13.51 4.22
N GLY A 279 -8.54 14.16 4.18
CA GLY A 279 -8.04 15.06 5.22
C GLY A 279 -7.59 14.37 6.50
N PHE A 280 -7.37 13.05 6.47
CA PHE A 280 -6.99 12.22 7.60
C PHE A 280 -5.89 11.23 7.19
N TYR A 281 -5.06 10.82 8.15
CA TYR A 281 -4.03 9.82 7.87
C TYR A 281 -4.68 8.46 7.56
N ASP A 282 -4.21 7.79 6.52
CA ASP A 282 -4.48 6.37 6.28
C ASP A 282 -3.22 5.51 6.41
N VAL A 283 -3.44 4.21 6.60
CA VAL A 283 -2.36 3.21 6.66
C VAL A 283 -1.47 3.35 5.42
N ASP A 284 -0.17 3.50 5.66
CA ASP A 284 0.93 3.66 4.67
C ASP A 284 1.03 5.03 4.00
N GLU A 285 0.35 6.06 4.49
CA GLU A 285 0.51 7.44 3.97
C GLU A 285 1.69 8.22 4.58
N GLY A 286 2.30 7.65 5.62
CA GLY A 286 3.34 8.29 6.41
C GLY A 286 4.63 8.61 5.67
N VAL A 287 5.13 9.84 5.83
CA VAL A 287 6.41 10.30 5.25
C VAL A 287 7.54 10.17 6.28
N PRO A 288 8.49 9.22 6.13
CA PRO A 288 9.63 9.10 7.03
C PRO A 288 10.70 10.16 6.80
N GLY A 289 11.48 10.43 7.84
CA GLY A 289 12.71 11.21 7.78
C GLY A 289 12.55 12.73 7.79
N VAL A 290 11.32 13.25 7.83
CA VAL A 290 11.05 14.68 8.02
C VAL A 290 11.53 15.07 9.41
N ARG A 291 12.42 16.07 9.47
CA ARG A 291 12.88 16.63 10.73
C ARG A 291 11.88 17.68 11.19
N VAL A 292 11.37 17.53 12.41
CA VAL A 292 10.40 18.46 13.02
C VAL A 292 11.08 19.14 14.21
N GLU A 293 11.24 20.45 14.15
CA GLU A 293 11.97 21.24 15.15
C GLU A 293 11.04 22.12 15.97
N GLY A 294 11.16 22.08 17.30
CA GLY A 294 10.54 23.03 18.22
C GLY A 294 11.58 24.01 18.77
N GLU A 295 11.76 25.16 18.12
CA GLU A 295 12.80 26.14 18.47
C GLU A 295 12.71 26.61 19.93
N ALA A 296 11.49 26.80 20.44
CA ALA A 296 11.25 27.23 21.82
C ALA A 296 11.65 26.17 22.87
N SER A 297 11.59 24.88 22.52
CA SER A 297 11.95 23.79 23.44
C SER A 297 13.38 23.29 23.27
N GLY A 298 14.03 23.57 22.13
CA GLY A 298 15.36 23.04 21.79
C GLY A 298 15.35 21.55 21.45
N TRP A 299 14.18 20.97 21.21
CA TRP A 299 14.01 19.58 20.82
C TRP A 299 13.61 19.46 19.34
N PHE A 300 14.00 18.35 18.74
CA PHE A 300 13.49 17.94 17.44
C PHE A 300 13.13 16.46 17.45
N ALA A 301 12.33 16.06 16.47
CA ALA A 301 12.09 14.67 16.16
C ALA A 301 12.34 14.41 14.66
N ARG A 302 12.51 13.14 14.30
CA ARG A 302 12.41 12.69 12.92
C ARG A 302 11.17 11.84 12.78
N THR A 303 10.35 12.12 11.78
CA THR A 303 9.19 11.29 11.47
C THR A 303 9.62 9.87 11.17
N ARG A 304 8.85 8.91 11.68
CA ARG A 304 9.16 7.48 11.60
C ARG A 304 8.61 6.85 10.33
N SER A 305 8.74 5.54 10.17
CA SER A 305 8.25 4.83 8.98
C SER A 305 6.76 5.11 8.69
N SER A 306 5.95 5.23 9.74
CA SER A 306 4.54 5.63 9.69
C SER A 306 4.27 7.14 9.57
N GLY A 307 5.31 7.98 9.52
CA GLY A 307 5.20 9.44 9.49
C GLY A 307 5.01 10.09 10.87
N GLY A 308 4.75 9.30 11.92
CA GLY A 308 4.54 9.79 13.27
C GLY A 308 5.76 10.46 13.89
N TYR A 309 5.54 11.46 14.74
CA TYR A 309 6.56 12.12 15.55
C TYR A 309 6.00 12.60 16.90
N ALA A 310 6.90 12.79 17.86
CA ALA A 310 6.64 13.60 19.05
C ALA A 310 7.94 14.20 19.59
N PHE A 311 7.87 15.28 20.33
CA PHE A 311 8.99 15.82 21.10
C PHE A 311 8.51 16.70 22.28
N PRO A 312 9.35 16.93 23.31
CA PRO A 312 9.01 17.84 24.40
C PRO A 312 8.80 19.27 23.90
N GLY A 313 7.61 19.82 24.14
CA GLY A 313 7.25 21.19 23.78
C GLY A 313 7.60 22.22 24.85
N ALA A 314 7.43 23.50 24.52
CA ALA A 314 7.43 24.60 25.48
C ALA A 314 6.00 25.13 25.71
N GLU A 315 5.72 25.61 26.92
CA GLU A 315 4.46 26.29 27.24
C GLU A 315 4.30 27.57 26.41
N GLY A 316 3.06 27.89 26.02
CA GLY A 316 2.74 29.04 25.19
C GLY A 316 2.78 28.75 23.68
N THR A 317 2.69 29.82 22.88
CA THR A 317 2.70 29.74 21.42
C THR A 317 4.13 29.61 20.90
N GLN A 318 4.38 28.59 20.10
CA GLN A 318 5.68 28.29 19.49
C GLN A 318 5.53 27.96 18.00
N THR A 319 6.57 28.25 17.24
CA THR A 319 6.68 27.84 15.84
C THR A 319 7.40 26.50 15.75
N ILE A 320 6.83 25.58 14.99
CA ILE A 320 7.47 24.32 14.62
C ILE A 320 7.84 24.35 13.13
N ARG A 321 8.99 23.76 12.80
CA ARG A 321 9.54 23.75 11.44
C ARG A 321 9.68 22.32 10.93
N PHE A 322 9.29 22.10 9.68
CA PHE A 322 9.38 20.80 9.01
C PHE A 322 10.46 20.89 7.93
N LEU A 323 11.45 20.00 7.99
CA LEU A 323 12.59 20.00 7.07
C LEU A 323 12.82 18.63 6.43
N SER A 324 13.25 18.66 5.17
CA SER A 324 13.80 17.51 4.46
C SER A 324 15.25 17.81 4.06
N GLY A 325 16.20 17.19 4.77
CA GLY A 325 17.60 17.62 4.70
C GLY A 325 17.73 19.09 5.13
N ASP A 326 18.38 19.89 4.29
CA ASP A 326 18.55 21.34 4.50
C ASP A 326 17.39 22.18 3.95
N TYR A 327 16.38 21.55 3.33
CA TYR A 327 15.24 22.24 2.73
C TYR A 327 14.08 22.34 3.71
N GLU A 328 13.59 23.56 3.97
CA GLU A 328 12.40 23.79 4.77
C GLU A 328 11.14 23.50 3.94
N LEU A 329 10.37 22.51 4.37
CA LEU A 329 9.06 22.18 3.80
C LEU A 329 8.01 23.23 4.22
N GLY A 330 8.15 23.78 5.42
CA GLY A 330 7.40 24.92 5.93
C GLY A 330 7.26 24.90 7.45
N THR A 331 6.37 25.75 7.97
CA THR A 331 6.18 25.94 9.40
C THR A 331 4.71 25.84 9.84
N ARG A 332 4.50 25.58 11.12
CA ARG A 332 3.21 25.64 11.81
C ARG A 332 3.36 26.34 13.15
N THR A 333 2.28 26.94 13.62
CA THR A 333 2.20 27.52 14.96
C THR A 333 1.38 26.59 15.84
N VAL A 334 1.94 26.19 16.98
CA VAL A 334 1.23 25.40 17.99
C VAL A 334 1.19 26.19 19.30
N THR A 335 0.11 26.06 20.05
CA THR A 335 -0.03 26.69 21.38
C THR A 335 -0.22 25.61 22.42
N VAL A 336 0.72 25.54 23.35
CA VAL A 336 0.62 24.64 24.49
C VAL A 336 0.05 25.42 25.68
N ILE A 337 -0.96 24.85 26.33
CA ILE A 337 -1.66 25.44 27.46
C ILE A 337 -1.68 24.44 28.62
N ALA A 338 -1.31 24.91 29.81
CA ALA A 338 -1.32 24.17 31.06
C ALA A 338 -0.57 22.84 30.98
N GLY A 339 0.55 22.81 30.25
CA GLY A 339 1.37 21.62 30.05
C GLY A 339 0.65 20.46 29.36
N LYS A 340 -0.47 20.71 28.66
CA LYS A 340 -1.17 19.67 27.90
C LYS A 340 -0.50 19.42 26.54
N ASN A 341 -0.57 18.18 26.08
CA ASN A 341 -0.06 17.83 24.77
C ASN A 341 -0.84 18.56 23.68
N VAL A 342 -0.20 18.75 22.52
CA VAL A 342 -0.81 19.32 21.33
C VAL A 342 -0.44 18.48 20.11
N LYS A 343 -1.41 18.28 19.21
CA LYS A 343 -1.21 17.57 17.95
C LYS A 343 -1.11 18.58 16.82
N GLN A 344 -0.16 18.39 15.93
CA GLN A 344 0.01 19.20 14.74
C GLN A 344 0.50 18.34 13.60
N ASP A 345 -0.34 18.11 12.60
CA ASP A 345 0.07 17.32 11.44
C ASP A 345 0.72 18.17 10.37
N TRP A 346 1.39 17.47 9.46
CA TRP A 346 1.93 18.03 8.23
C TRP A 346 1.45 17.22 7.03
N VAL A 347 0.41 17.70 6.36
CA VAL A 347 -0.07 17.13 5.10
C VAL A 347 0.77 17.67 3.96
N LEU A 348 1.49 16.80 3.27
CA LEU A 348 2.29 17.17 2.10
C LEU A 348 1.42 17.19 0.84
N PRO A 349 1.65 18.14 -0.08
CA PRO A 349 1.01 18.09 -1.39
C PRO A 349 1.60 16.94 -2.22
N TYR A 350 0.74 16.09 -2.79
CA TYR A 350 1.16 15.07 -3.76
C TYR A 350 0.73 15.46 -5.18
N GLY A 351 1.72 15.79 -6.02
CA GLY A 351 1.51 16.17 -7.42
C GLY A 351 1.62 15.01 -8.42
N GLY A 352 1.75 13.77 -7.94
CA GLY A 352 2.12 12.63 -8.76
C GLY A 352 3.63 12.53 -9.01
N THR A 353 4.05 11.38 -9.54
CA THR A 353 5.44 11.13 -9.95
C THR A 353 5.66 11.49 -11.42
N ARG A 354 6.89 11.84 -11.80
CA ARG A 354 7.25 12.21 -13.19
C ARG A 354 8.51 11.49 -13.63
N VAL A 355 8.48 10.97 -14.86
CA VAL A 355 9.68 10.48 -15.54
C VAL A 355 10.34 11.64 -16.28
N LEU A 356 11.61 11.87 -16.00
CA LEU A 356 12.43 12.93 -16.59
C LEU A 356 13.46 12.32 -17.53
N GLY A 357 13.64 12.93 -18.69
CA GLY A 357 14.62 12.48 -19.67
C GLY A 357 14.33 13.00 -21.07
N PRO A 358 15.08 12.54 -22.08
CA PRO A 358 14.92 13.01 -23.44
C PRO A 358 13.61 12.51 -24.07
N THR A 359 12.88 13.40 -24.74
CA THR A 359 11.74 13.03 -25.61
C THR A 359 12.18 12.66 -27.03
N ALA A 360 13.38 13.06 -27.44
CA ALA A 360 14.08 12.61 -28.63
C ALA A 360 15.36 11.88 -28.23
N ALA A 361 15.36 10.56 -28.34
CA ALA A 361 16.39 9.66 -27.84
C ALA A 361 17.21 9.03 -28.98
N SER A 362 18.46 8.67 -28.69
CA SER A 362 19.32 7.97 -29.65
C SER A 362 18.98 6.48 -29.72
N SER A 363 18.78 5.97 -30.94
CA SER A 363 18.60 4.51 -31.14
C SER A 363 19.94 3.75 -31.15
N VAL A 364 21.07 4.45 -31.23
CA VAL A 364 22.41 3.83 -31.31
C VAL A 364 23.25 4.05 -30.05
N GLY A 365 23.06 5.18 -29.37
CA GLY A 365 23.80 5.56 -28.18
C GLY A 365 23.09 5.25 -26.86
N LEU A 366 23.43 6.04 -25.84
CA LEU A 366 22.97 5.93 -24.48
C LEU A 366 21.91 6.98 -24.16
N ASN A 367 20.81 6.56 -23.52
CA ASN A 367 19.76 7.46 -23.07
C ASN A 367 19.50 7.22 -21.60
N VAL A 368 19.61 8.27 -20.80
CA VAL A 368 19.49 8.21 -19.36
C VAL A 368 18.27 9.00 -18.92
N PHE A 369 17.38 8.29 -18.23
CA PHE A 369 16.15 8.78 -17.65
C PHE A 369 16.26 8.73 -16.13
N ARG A 370 15.40 9.49 -15.46
CA ARG A 370 15.29 9.54 -14.01
C ARG A 370 13.84 9.64 -13.61
N VAL A 371 13.56 9.30 -12.37
CA VAL A 371 12.27 9.58 -11.75
C VAL A 371 12.44 10.76 -10.81
N GLU A 372 11.54 11.73 -10.89
CA GLU A 372 11.50 12.86 -9.95
C GLU A 372 11.26 12.31 -8.53
N PRO A 373 12.18 12.57 -7.56
CA PRO A 373 12.05 12.00 -6.23
C PRO A 373 10.79 12.47 -5.50
N VAL A 374 10.01 11.52 -5.02
CA VAL A 374 8.95 11.70 -4.03
C VAL A 374 9.55 11.51 -2.65
N LEU A 375 9.45 12.53 -1.80
CA LEU A 375 9.95 12.48 -0.43
C LEU A 375 9.24 11.34 0.32
N GLY A 376 10.00 10.44 0.96
CA GLY A 376 9.50 9.29 1.70
C GLY A 376 9.33 8.00 0.88
N ALA A 377 9.46 8.04 -0.44
CA ALA A 377 9.42 6.83 -1.26
C ALA A 377 10.61 5.91 -0.96
N SER A 378 10.36 4.60 -0.89
CA SER A 378 11.38 3.57 -0.65
C SER A 378 12.03 3.08 -1.96
N GLY A 379 11.41 3.38 -3.10
CA GLY A 379 11.89 3.04 -4.43
C GLY A 379 10.84 3.36 -5.48
N TYR A 380 11.11 2.95 -6.71
CA TYR A 380 10.22 3.13 -7.85
C TYR A 380 10.12 1.86 -8.66
N GLU A 381 9.05 1.78 -9.43
CA GLU A 381 8.92 0.86 -10.53
C GLU A 381 8.71 1.65 -11.81
N TRP A 382 9.34 1.24 -12.89
CA TRP A 382 9.10 1.83 -14.20
C TRP A 382 8.76 0.76 -15.23
N THR A 383 8.01 1.18 -16.23
CA THR A 383 7.64 0.38 -17.39
C THR A 383 7.90 1.20 -18.65
N SER A 384 8.16 0.51 -19.74
CA SER A 384 8.15 1.11 -21.08
C SER A 384 6.99 0.53 -21.85
N MET A 385 6.43 1.23 -22.83
CA MET A 385 5.37 0.65 -23.64
C MET A 385 5.54 1.10 -25.06
N ARG A 386 5.65 0.14 -25.97
CA ARG A 386 5.67 0.42 -27.40
C ARG A 386 4.25 0.36 -27.93
N TRP A 387 3.84 1.42 -28.64
CA TRP A 387 2.54 1.49 -29.31
C TRP A 387 2.72 1.30 -30.81
N ASP A 388 2.22 0.19 -31.33
CA ASP A 388 2.20 -0.11 -32.77
C ASP A 388 0.77 -0.04 -33.30
N ALA A 389 0.59 0.23 -34.59
CA ALA A 389 -0.74 0.13 -35.21
C ALA A 389 -1.19 -1.33 -35.22
N PHE A 390 -2.42 -1.61 -34.80
CA PHE A 390 -2.98 -2.94 -34.94
C PHE A 390 -3.57 -3.13 -36.33
N THR A 391 -2.95 -3.99 -37.13
CA THR A 391 -3.38 -4.32 -38.50
C THR A 391 -3.76 -5.80 -38.66
N GLY A 392 -3.68 -6.58 -37.58
CA GLY A 392 -3.96 -8.01 -37.58
C GLY A 392 -5.45 -8.35 -37.58
N VAL A 393 -5.75 -9.59 -37.95
CA VAL A 393 -7.04 -10.24 -37.76
C VAL A 393 -6.80 -11.50 -36.95
N GLU A 394 -7.42 -11.60 -35.78
CA GLU A 394 -7.24 -12.73 -34.87
C GLU A 394 -8.38 -13.74 -35.04
N GLY A 395 -8.12 -14.78 -35.83
CA GLY A 395 -9.05 -15.90 -36.08
C GLY A 395 -8.65 -17.21 -35.40
N ALA A 396 -7.77 -17.16 -34.39
CA ALA A 396 -7.20 -18.35 -33.72
C ALA A 396 -6.31 -19.26 -34.60
N GLU A 397 -5.99 -18.84 -35.82
CA GLU A 397 -5.17 -19.61 -36.77
C GLU A 397 -3.75 -19.90 -36.24
N ASP A 398 -3.20 -19.00 -35.44
CA ASP A 398 -1.88 -19.14 -34.79
C ASP A 398 -1.93 -19.89 -33.45
N GLY A 399 -3.08 -20.48 -33.10
CA GLY A 399 -3.31 -21.08 -31.78
C GLY A 399 -3.75 -20.07 -30.72
N GLY A 400 -4.10 -18.84 -31.09
CA GLY A 400 -4.66 -17.85 -30.18
C GLY A 400 -3.62 -17.26 -29.23
N VAL A 401 -2.36 -17.14 -29.67
CA VAL A 401 -1.22 -16.76 -28.81
C VAL A 401 -1.36 -15.39 -28.13
N ARG A 402 -2.24 -14.52 -28.65
CA ARG A 402 -2.52 -13.20 -28.08
C ARG A 402 -3.70 -13.18 -27.11
N PHE A 403 -4.33 -14.33 -26.87
CA PHE A 403 -5.45 -14.46 -25.95
C PHE A 403 -5.09 -15.38 -24.80
N GLN A 404 -5.58 -15.02 -23.62
CA GLN A 404 -5.59 -15.88 -22.46
C GLN A 404 -7.01 -16.31 -22.19
N PHE A 405 -7.18 -17.60 -21.96
CA PHE A 405 -8.45 -18.17 -21.57
C PHE A 405 -8.50 -18.41 -20.06
N SER A 406 -9.66 -18.11 -19.47
CA SER A 406 -9.99 -18.43 -18.08
C SER A 406 -11.42 -18.95 -18.03
N GLY A 407 -11.65 -20.07 -17.36
CA GLY A 407 -12.95 -20.72 -17.35
C GLY A 407 -12.82 -22.21 -17.08
N LEU A 408 -13.33 -23.04 -17.98
CA LEU A 408 -13.27 -24.49 -17.85
C LEU A 408 -11.82 -25.02 -17.83
N GLU A 409 -11.43 -25.69 -16.74
CA GLU A 409 -10.07 -26.24 -16.60
C GLU A 409 -9.75 -27.26 -17.70
N GLY A 410 -8.55 -27.15 -18.29
CA GLY A 410 -8.09 -28.02 -19.38
C GLY A 410 -8.78 -27.79 -20.73
N TRP A 411 -9.69 -26.82 -20.84
CA TRP A 411 -10.34 -26.49 -22.11
C TRP A 411 -9.46 -25.60 -22.98
N ASP A 412 -9.21 -26.05 -24.22
CA ASP A 412 -8.64 -25.22 -25.27
C ASP A 412 -9.77 -24.51 -26.04
N PRO A 413 -9.87 -23.17 -26.00
CA PRO A 413 -10.88 -22.45 -26.74
C PRO A 413 -10.65 -22.47 -28.27
N VAL A 414 -9.48 -22.87 -28.77
CA VAL A 414 -9.20 -22.87 -30.22
C VAL A 414 -9.70 -24.15 -30.88
N LYS A 415 -10.59 -24.03 -31.87
CA LYS A 415 -11.29 -25.17 -32.50
C LYS A 415 -11.13 -25.24 -34.00
N LEU A 416 -11.05 -26.47 -34.53
CA LEU A 416 -11.01 -26.78 -35.96
C LEU A 416 -12.42 -26.99 -36.54
N GLY A 417 -12.63 -26.57 -37.80
CA GLY A 417 -13.69 -27.11 -38.67
C GLY A 417 -15.05 -26.40 -38.69
N THR A 418 -15.25 -25.34 -37.92
CA THR A 418 -16.42 -24.44 -38.05
C THR A 418 -16.07 -22.94 -38.00
N PRO A 419 -15.02 -22.46 -38.68
CA PRO A 419 -14.65 -21.05 -38.63
C PRO A 419 -15.51 -20.19 -39.57
N ALA A 420 -15.49 -18.88 -39.35
CA ALA A 420 -16.02 -17.90 -40.27
C ALA A 420 -15.06 -17.60 -41.43
N SER A 421 -13.75 -17.69 -41.17
CA SER A 421 -12.65 -17.55 -42.14
C SER A 421 -11.53 -18.52 -41.77
N GLY A 422 -10.75 -19.01 -42.75
CA GLY A 422 -9.62 -19.90 -42.43
C GLY A 422 -10.04 -21.31 -42.01
N THR A 423 -9.37 -21.86 -41.00
CA THR A 423 -9.54 -23.25 -40.51
C THR A 423 -9.89 -23.35 -39.03
N ARG A 424 -9.70 -22.27 -38.27
CA ARG A 424 -9.85 -22.22 -36.81
C ARG A 424 -10.74 -21.05 -36.37
N SER A 425 -11.29 -21.19 -35.17
CA SER A 425 -12.02 -20.11 -34.47
C SER A 425 -11.92 -20.31 -32.97
N PHE A 426 -12.32 -19.32 -32.19
CA PHE A 426 -12.48 -19.47 -30.74
C PHE A 426 -13.89 -20.00 -30.42
N GLN A 427 -14.01 -20.93 -29.47
CA GLN A 427 -15.27 -21.46 -28.97
C GLN A 427 -15.31 -21.46 -27.43
N LEU A 428 -16.31 -20.80 -26.88
CA LEU A 428 -16.60 -20.73 -25.45
C LEU A 428 -17.85 -21.56 -25.12
N VAL A 429 -17.73 -22.48 -24.17
CA VAL A 429 -18.76 -23.46 -23.81
C VAL A 429 -18.88 -23.65 -22.30
N HIS A 430 -20.00 -24.14 -21.83
CA HIS A 430 -20.21 -24.41 -20.41
C HIS A 430 -20.34 -25.91 -20.16
N THR A 431 -19.78 -26.42 -19.06
CA THR A 431 -20.05 -27.77 -18.51
C THR A 431 -20.48 -27.72 -17.04
N ASN A 432 -20.12 -26.65 -16.34
CA ASN A 432 -20.36 -26.44 -14.91
C ASN A 432 -20.96 -25.06 -14.61
N GLY A 433 -21.34 -24.30 -15.65
CA GLY A 433 -21.93 -22.97 -15.50
C GLY A 433 -20.94 -21.85 -15.15
N LEU A 434 -19.64 -22.15 -15.08
CA LEU A 434 -18.60 -21.14 -14.87
C LEU A 434 -18.50 -20.18 -16.05
N ASP A 435 -18.14 -18.94 -15.77
CA ASP A 435 -17.79 -17.96 -16.79
C ASP A 435 -16.63 -18.45 -17.65
N GLN A 436 -16.76 -18.25 -18.95
CA GLN A 436 -15.71 -18.49 -19.93
C GLN A 436 -15.24 -17.14 -20.46
N ILE A 437 -13.97 -16.82 -20.23
CA ILE A 437 -13.39 -15.53 -20.54
C ILE A 437 -12.24 -15.73 -21.52
N LEU A 438 -12.32 -15.05 -22.66
CA LEU A 438 -11.25 -14.92 -23.63
C LEU A 438 -10.72 -13.48 -23.58
N GLN A 439 -9.58 -13.27 -22.96
CA GLN A 439 -8.98 -11.96 -22.75
C GLN A 439 -7.85 -11.70 -23.73
N PHE A 440 -7.93 -10.59 -24.46
CA PHE A 440 -6.82 -10.12 -25.30
C PHE A 440 -5.69 -9.63 -24.39
N GLN A 441 -4.50 -10.23 -24.54
CA GLN A 441 -3.35 -9.98 -23.67
C GLN A 441 -2.73 -8.59 -23.89
N PRO A 442 -2.49 -8.13 -25.13
CA PRO A 442 -2.03 -6.78 -25.34
C PRO A 442 -3.07 -5.74 -24.90
N LYS A 443 -2.61 -4.58 -24.44
CA LYS A 443 -3.51 -3.44 -24.23
C LYS A 443 -3.78 -2.76 -25.56
N ILE A 444 -4.93 -2.12 -25.69
CA ILE A 444 -5.24 -1.26 -26.83
C ILE A 444 -5.34 0.20 -26.40
N ARG A 445 -5.03 1.11 -27.31
CA ARG A 445 -5.35 2.53 -27.19
C ARG A 445 -6.19 2.96 -28.41
N PRO A 446 -7.51 3.14 -28.25
CA PRO A 446 -8.38 3.54 -29.34
C PRO A 446 -8.07 4.96 -29.83
N SER A 447 -8.10 5.17 -31.14
CA SER A 447 -8.11 6.51 -31.76
C SER A 447 -9.53 6.86 -32.24
N THR A 448 -9.71 8.07 -32.77
CA THR A 448 -11.00 8.50 -33.33
C THR A 448 -11.52 7.49 -34.36
N GLY A 449 -12.77 7.06 -34.19
CA GLY A 449 -13.42 6.08 -35.07
C GLY A 449 -12.99 4.62 -34.82
N ALA A 450 -12.37 4.32 -33.68
CA ALA A 450 -12.01 2.95 -33.31
C ALA A 450 -13.23 2.08 -32.98
N GLU A 451 -13.15 0.82 -33.41
CA GLU A 451 -14.16 -0.21 -33.18
C GLU A 451 -13.52 -1.57 -32.91
N ILE A 452 -14.15 -2.37 -32.04
CA ILE A 452 -13.94 -3.81 -31.98
C ILE A 452 -14.82 -4.44 -33.06
N ARG A 453 -14.20 -5.14 -34.02
CA ARG A 453 -14.91 -5.90 -35.05
C ARG A 453 -14.65 -7.39 -34.86
N PHE A 454 -15.68 -8.20 -35.00
CA PHE A 454 -15.57 -9.65 -34.90
C PHE A 454 -16.77 -10.32 -35.54
N LYS A 455 -16.65 -11.61 -35.81
CA LYS A 455 -17.75 -12.46 -36.26
C LYS A 455 -18.22 -13.33 -35.09
N SER A 456 -19.51 -13.29 -34.82
CA SER A 456 -20.19 -14.03 -33.74
C SER A 456 -21.05 -15.13 -34.32
N PHE A 457 -20.97 -16.34 -33.77
CA PHE A 457 -21.93 -17.42 -34.02
C PHE A 457 -22.38 -18.04 -32.71
N LEU A 458 -23.67 -17.96 -32.41
CA LEU A 458 -24.28 -18.68 -31.31
C LEU A 458 -24.79 -20.03 -31.79
N GLY A 459 -24.17 -21.09 -31.28
CA GLY A 459 -24.65 -22.46 -31.42
C GLY A 459 -25.84 -22.75 -30.52
N TYR A 460 -26.01 -24.01 -30.13
CA TYR A 460 -27.01 -24.40 -29.14
C TYR A 460 -26.68 -23.73 -27.81
N THR A 461 -27.55 -22.80 -27.42
CA THR A 461 -27.41 -21.96 -26.25
C THR A 461 -28.79 -21.73 -25.64
N THR A 462 -28.89 -21.69 -24.32
CA THR A 462 -30.13 -21.23 -23.67
C THR A 462 -30.21 -19.71 -23.66
N THR A 463 -31.37 -19.15 -23.36
CA THR A 463 -31.52 -17.71 -23.16
C THR A 463 -30.79 -17.21 -21.91
N ASN A 464 -30.30 -18.07 -21.01
CA ASN A 464 -29.50 -17.66 -19.86
C ASN A 464 -28.01 -17.60 -20.17
N GLN A 465 -27.56 -18.16 -21.29
CA GLN A 465 -26.16 -18.05 -21.71
C GLN A 465 -25.97 -16.72 -22.46
N ILE A 466 -25.16 -15.84 -21.89
CA ILE A 466 -24.96 -14.46 -22.35
C ILE A 466 -23.53 -14.30 -22.84
N ALA A 467 -23.39 -13.78 -24.06
CA ALA A 467 -22.11 -13.39 -24.66
C ALA A 467 -21.92 -11.88 -24.58
N THR A 468 -20.76 -11.42 -24.11
CA THR A 468 -20.42 -9.99 -24.01
C THR A 468 -19.04 -9.69 -24.56
N ALA A 469 -18.89 -8.48 -25.11
CA ALA A 469 -17.60 -7.85 -25.34
C ALA A 469 -17.44 -6.69 -24.34
N GLU A 470 -16.31 -6.66 -23.63
CA GLU A 470 -16.12 -5.82 -22.45
C GLU A 470 -14.74 -5.15 -22.50
N VAL A 471 -14.65 -3.96 -21.90
CA VAL A 471 -13.40 -3.21 -21.74
C VAL A 471 -13.14 -2.83 -20.28
N SER A 472 -11.87 -2.63 -19.94
CA SER A 472 -11.45 -2.20 -18.60
C SER A 472 -10.20 -1.33 -18.66
N THR A 473 -10.14 -0.30 -17.81
CA THR A 473 -8.95 0.57 -17.64
C THR A 473 -7.99 0.04 -16.57
N ASN A 474 -8.47 -0.78 -15.63
CA ASN A 474 -7.69 -1.30 -14.49
C ASN A 474 -7.57 -2.84 -14.47
N GLY A 475 -8.32 -3.55 -15.31
CA GLY A 475 -8.41 -5.01 -15.36
C GLY A 475 -9.30 -5.64 -14.30
N ILE A 476 -9.88 -4.84 -13.41
CA ILE A 476 -10.72 -5.27 -12.28
C ILE A 476 -12.19 -4.98 -12.58
N GLU A 477 -12.49 -3.74 -12.95
CA GLU A 477 -13.83 -3.27 -13.28
C GLU A 477 -14.03 -3.29 -14.80
N TRP A 478 -15.10 -3.95 -15.25
CA TRP A 478 -15.34 -4.19 -16.67
C TRP A 478 -16.65 -3.54 -17.12
N THR A 479 -16.58 -2.77 -18.20
CA THR A 479 -17.74 -2.15 -18.85
C THR A 479 -18.17 -3.00 -20.02
N VAL A 480 -19.45 -3.39 -20.05
CA VAL A 480 -20.05 -4.14 -21.17
C VAL A 480 -20.32 -3.18 -22.33
N LEU A 481 -19.72 -3.44 -23.49
CA LEU A 481 -19.94 -2.66 -24.71
C LEU A 481 -20.96 -3.29 -25.65
N SER A 482 -21.05 -4.62 -25.66
CA SER A 482 -22.07 -5.34 -26.42
C SER A 482 -22.51 -6.58 -25.66
N ARG A 483 -23.77 -6.98 -25.89
CA ARG A 483 -24.41 -8.12 -25.23
C ARG A 483 -25.27 -8.87 -26.24
N GLU A 484 -25.10 -10.19 -26.29
CA GLU A 484 -25.90 -11.09 -27.11
C GLU A 484 -26.46 -12.22 -26.23
N ARG A 485 -27.77 -12.41 -26.27
CA ARG A 485 -28.46 -13.44 -25.50
C ARG A 485 -28.53 -14.73 -26.32
N GLY A 486 -28.31 -15.88 -25.67
CA GLY A 486 -28.42 -17.17 -26.33
C GLY A 486 -29.82 -17.45 -26.87
N ARG A 487 -29.92 -18.43 -27.78
CA ARG A 487 -31.07 -18.60 -28.68
C ARG A 487 -32.30 -19.22 -28.03
N GLY A 488 -32.11 -20.05 -27.00
CA GLY A 488 -33.17 -20.78 -26.32
C GLY A 488 -33.02 -22.30 -26.42
N ILE A 489 -33.70 -23.00 -25.52
CA ILE A 489 -33.63 -24.47 -25.45
C ILE A 489 -34.24 -25.08 -26.72
N SER A 490 -33.53 -26.03 -27.30
CA SER A 490 -33.87 -26.81 -28.50
C SER A 490 -34.03 -25.96 -29.76
N VAL A 491 -33.52 -24.73 -29.77
CA VAL A 491 -33.46 -23.89 -30.96
C VAL A 491 -32.24 -24.30 -31.78
N THR A 492 -32.47 -24.94 -32.93
CA THR A 492 -31.41 -25.31 -33.86
C THR A 492 -30.63 -24.07 -34.31
N PRO A 493 -29.28 -24.10 -34.23
CA PRO A 493 -28.45 -23.03 -34.77
C PRO A 493 -28.71 -22.91 -36.27
N ASN A 494 -29.30 -21.80 -36.68
CA ASN A 494 -29.53 -21.46 -38.07
C ASN A 494 -28.76 -20.17 -38.42
N GLY A 495 -28.27 -20.10 -39.66
CA GLY A 495 -27.48 -18.98 -40.18
C GLY A 495 -25.97 -19.19 -40.15
N SER A 496 -25.26 -18.24 -40.74
CA SER A 496 -23.80 -18.13 -40.71
C SER A 496 -23.36 -17.25 -39.54
N TYR A 497 -22.04 -17.12 -39.34
CA TYR A 497 -21.47 -16.07 -38.51
C TYR A 497 -22.02 -14.69 -38.88
N VAL A 498 -22.26 -13.86 -37.86
CA VAL A 498 -22.75 -12.49 -37.98
C VAL A 498 -21.62 -11.52 -37.63
N ALA A 499 -21.33 -10.58 -38.53
CA ALA A 499 -20.38 -9.51 -38.25
C ALA A 499 -20.93 -8.55 -37.19
N LYS A 500 -20.11 -8.26 -36.18
CA LYS A 500 -20.38 -7.30 -35.10
C LYS A 500 -19.36 -6.17 -35.18
N SER A 501 -19.82 -4.95 -34.96
CA SER A 501 -18.99 -3.76 -34.80
C SER A 501 -19.40 -3.05 -33.52
N VAL A 502 -18.44 -2.78 -32.64
CA VAL A 502 -18.67 -2.19 -31.32
C VAL A 502 -17.78 -0.96 -31.18
N SER A 503 -18.41 0.21 -31.01
CA SER A 503 -17.69 1.49 -30.96
C SER A 503 -16.83 1.62 -29.69
N LEU A 504 -15.63 2.19 -29.86
CA LEU A 504 -14.73 2.57 -28.77
C LEU A 504 -14.61 4.10 -28.60
N ALA A 505 -15.56 4.87 -29.17
CA ALA A 505 -15.49 6.34 -29.19
C ALA A 505 -15.40 6.98 -27.79
N ALA A 506 -16.02 6.37 -26.77
CA ALA A 506 -15.96 6.84 -25.37
C ALA A 506 -14.57 6.69 -24.73
N TRP A 507 -13.65 5.97 -25.38
CA TRP A 507 -12.37 5.57 -24.82
C TRP A 507 -11.17 6.02 -25.67
N VAL A 508 -11.38 7.01 -26.55
CA VAL A 508 -10.29 7.54 -27.37
C VAL A 508 -9.15 8.05 -26.49
N GLY A 509 -7.93 7.59 -26.76
CA GLY A 509 -6.72 7.95 -26.00
C GLY A 509 -6.54 7.21 -24.67
N VAL A 510 -7.53 6.41 -24.24
CA VAL A 510 -7.48 5.65 -22.99
C VAL A 510 -6.86 4.28 -23.23
N GLU A 511 -6.00 3.82 -22.31
CA GLU A 511 -5.46 2.46 -22.34
C GLU A 511 -6.51 1.48 -21.85
N LEU A 512 -6.82 0.46 -22.66
CA LEU A 512 -7.84 -0.54 -22.35
C LEU A 512 -7.29 -1.95 -22.40
N ARG A 513 -7.82 -2.78 -21.50
CA ARG A 513 -7.91 -4.23 -21.67
C ARG A 513 -9.24 -4.57 -22.33
N VAL A 514 -9.26 -5.64 -23.14
CA VAL A 514 -10.46 -6.15 -23.80
C VAL A 514 -10.65 -7.61 -23.46
N ARG A 515 -11.89 -8.01 -23.18
CA ARG A 515 -12.25 -9.43 -23.06
C ARG A 515 -13.60 -9.74 -23.71
N PHE A 516 -13.76 -11.00 -24.08
CA PHE A 516 -15.02 -11.59 -24.47
C PHE A 516 -15.43 -12.58 -23.39
N ARG A 517 -16.63 -12.42 -22.84
CA ARG A 517 -17.11 -13.24 -21.73
C ARG A 517 -18.39 -13.94 -22.12
N PHE A 518 -18.44 -15.24 -21.85
CA PHE A 518 -19.62 -16.07 -22.00
C PHE A 518 -19.99 -16.62 -20.64
N PHE A 519 -21.14 -16.22 -20.10
CA PHE A 519 -21.55 -16.58 -18.75
C PHE A 519 -23.01 -17.03 -18.69
N VAL A 520 -23.40 -17.67 -17.58
CA VAL A 520 -24.79 -18.02 -17.29
C VAL A 520 -25.39 -16.97 -16.37
N GLU A 521 -26.39 -16.24 -16.86
CA GLU A 521 -27.20 -15.33 -16.06
C GLU A 521 -28.01 -16.12 -15.02
N LEU A 522 -27.65 -15.94 -13.74
CA LEU A 522 -28.27 -16.63 -12.61
C LEU A 522 -29.63 -16.00 -12.29
N VAL A 523 -30.67 -16.55 -12.90
CA VAL A 523 -32.07 -16.32 -12.54
C VAL A 523 -32.68 -17.63 -12.04
N GLU A 524 -33.78 -17.54 -11.30
CA GLU A 524 -34.49 -18.73 -10.82
C GLU A 524 -34.86 -19.63 -12.01
N GLY A 525 -34.49 -20.92 -11.92
CA GLY A 525 -34.69 -21.89 -12.99
C GLY A 525 -33.75 -21.76 -14.19
N ALA A 526 -32.68 -20.97 -14.10
CA ALA A 526 -31.68 -20.84 -15.17
C ALA A 526 -31.14 -22.21 -15.61
N ARG A 527 -31.11 -22.43 -16.92
CA ARG A 527 -30.54 -23.63 -17.53
C ARG A 527 -29.44 -23.21 -18.49
N PHE A 528 -28.47 -24.08 -18.72
CA PHE A 528 -27.46 -23.91 -19.75
C PHE A 528 -27.19 -25.26 -20.43
N TYR A 529 -26.69 -25.22 -21.66
CA TYR A 529 -26.19 -26.44 -22.30
C TYR A 529 -24.83 -26.80 -21.72
N SER A 530 -24.76 -27.95 -21.05
CA SER A 530 -23.53 -28.54 -20.52
C SER A 530 -22.87 -29.44 -21.59
N GLN A 531 -22.20 -28.85 -22.57
CA GLN A 531 -21.66 -29.56 -23.74
C GLN A 531 -20.38 -28.91 -24.25
N THR A 532 -19.52 -29.70 -24.88
CA THR A 532 -18.22 -29.26 -25.46
C THR A 532 -18.14 -29.47 -26.97
N GLN A 533 -19.20 -29.96 -27.61
CA GLN A 533 -19.20 -30.24 -29.04
C GLN A 533 -19.22 -28.93 -29.87
N PRO A 534 -18.71 -28.93 -31.12
CA PRO A 534 -18.60 -27.72 -31.96
C PRO A 534 -19.91 -26.95 -32.21
N SER A 535 -21.07 -27.62 -32.09
CA SER A 535 -22.39 -27.01 -32.33
C SER A 535 -22.95 -26.24 -31.13
N PHE A 536 -22.29 -26.24 -29.97
CA PHE A 536 -22.76 -25.61 -28.74
C PHE A 536 -21.99 -24.34 -28.38
N GLY A 537 -22.60 -23.49 -27.55
CA GLY A 537 -21.94 -22.32 -27.00
C GLY A 537 -21.78 -21.17 -27.99
N TRP A 538 -20.73 -20.37 -27.78
CA TRP A 538 -20.47 -19.16 -28.56
C TRP A 538 -19.13 -19.27 -29.26
N SER A 539 -19.16 -19.11 -30.59
CA SER A 539 -17.96 -19.05 -31.41
C SER A 539 -17.66 -17.62 -31.88
N LEU A 540 -16.38 -17.27 -31.84
CA LEU A 540 -15.81 -15.97 -32.19
C LEU A 540 -14.74 -16.17 -33.25
N ASP A 541 -14.73 -15.30 -34.26
CA ASP A 541 -13.71 -15.31 -35.32
C ASP A 541 -13.47 -13.91 -35.89
N ASP A 542 -12.41 -13.75 -36.68
CA ASP A 542 -12.00 -12.51 -37.35
C ASP A 542 -11.96 -11.27 -36.43
N LEU A 543 -11.39 -11.41 -35.23
CA LEU A 543 -11.30 -10.33 -34.24
C LEU A 543 -10.32 -9.23 -34.68
N GLN A 544 -10.77 -7.98 -34.63
CA GLN A 544 -10.00 -6.81 -35.05
C GLN A 544 -10.24 -5.61 -34.14
N PHE A 545 -9.18 -4.82 -33.91
CA PHE A 545 -9.22 -3.53 -33.21
C PHE A 545 -8.89 -2.42 -34.21
N THR A 546 -9.92 -1.89 -34.88
CA THR A 546 -9.74 -0.87 -35.91
C THR A 546 -9.36 0.47 -35.30
N ASN A 547 -8.59 1.29 -36.04
CA ASN A 547 -8.10 2.61 -35.62
C ASN A 547 -7.54 2.61 -34.19
N SER A 548 -6.87 1.53 -33.79
CA SER A 548 -6.35 1.35 -32.45
C SER A 548 -4.86 1.04 -32.50
N GLN A 549 -4.13 1.55 -31.52
CA GLN A 549 -2.77 1.11 -31.26
C GLN A 549 -2.82 -0.10 -30.34
N VAL A 550 -1.92 -1.06 -30.54
CA VAL A 550 -1.68 -2.15 -29.61
C VAL A 550 -0.36 -1.90 -28.90
N GLY A 551 -0.43 -2.02 -27.58
CA GLY A 551 0.70 -1.80 -26.71
C GLY A 551 1.35 -3.12 -26.32
N THR A 552 2.65 -3.23 -26.59
CA THR A 552 3.49 -4.31 -26.08
C THR A 552 4.19 -3.81 -24.81
N GLU A 553 3.76 -4.32 -23.67
CA GLU A 553 4.37 -4.00 -22.36
C GLU A 553 5.52 -4.99 -22.08
N PRO A 554 6.77 -4.53 -21.92
CA PRO A 554 7.85 -5.28 -21.32
C PRO A 554 7.66 -5.35 -19.79
N ALA A 555 8.47 -6.18 -19.14
CA ALA A 555 8.42 -6.36 -17.70
C ALA A 555 8.54 -5.03 -16.93
N THR A 556 7.88 -4.96 -15.78
CA THR A 556 8.10 -3.88 -14.81
C THR A 556 9.49 -4.01 -14.20
N HIS A 557 10.20 -2.89 -14.06
CA HIS A 557 11.55 -2.84 -13.54
C HIS A 557 11.61 -2.04 -12.23
N SER A 558 12.22 -2.61 -11.20
CA SER A 558 12.50 -1.88 -9.95
C SER A 558 13.63 -0.86 -10.15
N LEU A 559 13.54 0.26 -9.45
CA LEU A 559 14.52 1.34 -9.46
C LEU A 559 14.70 1.90 -8.04
N ALA A 560 15.95 2.02 -7.59
CA ALA A 560 16.26 2.61 -6.29
C ALA A 560 16.07 4.14 -6.30
N VAL A 561 15.85 4.72 -5.12
CA VAL A 561 15.68 6.17 -4.98
C VAL A 561 16.93 6.92 -5.47
N GLY A 562 16.73 7.92 -6.34
CA GLY A 562 17.80 8.75 -6.86
C GLY A 562 18.65 8.12 -7.96
N GLU A 563 18.52 6.81 -8.22
CA GLU A 563 19.23 6.15 -9.31
C GLU A 563 18.56 6.47 -10.66
N PRO A 564 19.36 6.76 -11.70
CA PRO A 564 18.83 6.85 -13.06
C PRO A 564 18.58 5.46 -13.65
N PHE A 565 17.85 5.40 -14.77
CA PHE A 565 17.73 4.20 -15.57
C PHE A 565 18.06 4.47 -17.03
N VAL A 566 18.57 3.44 -17.71
CA VAL A 566 18.93 3.49 -19.13
C VAL A 566 17.87 2.75 -19.93
N PHE A 567 17.42 3.35 -21.03
CA PHE A 567 16.48 2.71 -21.95
C PHE A 567 16.90 2.93 -23.40
N LYS A 568 16.75 1.88 -24.22
CA LYS A 568 17.13 1.88 -25.64
C LYS A 568 16.00 1.29 -26.47
N GLY A 569 15.45 2.10 -27.38
CA GLY A 569 14.53 1.67 -28.42
C GLY A 569 15.22 1.56 -29.78
N GLY A 570 14.56 0.86 -30.70
CA GLY A 570 14.97 0.75 -32.10
C GLY A 570 14.72 2.04 -32.91
N PRO A 571 15.34 2.17 -34.09
CA PRO A 571 15.19 3.35 -34.93
C PRO A 571 13.74 3.53 -35.41
N GLY A 572 13.18 4.74 -35.23
CA GLY A 572 11.81 5.08 -35.63
C GLY A 572 10.73 4.63 -34.64
N GLU A 573 11.11 3.97 -33.55
CA GLU A 573 10.18 3.48 -32.54
C GLU A 573 9.75 4.60 -31.58
N ASN A 574 8.50 4.53 -31.13
CA ASN A 574 7.94 5.41 -30.11
C ASN A 574 7.62 4.58 -28.87
N TYR A 575 8.15 5.01 -27.73
CA TYR A 575 7.87 4.41 -26.43
C TYR A 575 7.22 5.40 -25.50
N GLU A 576 6.43 4.88 -24.58
CA GLU A 576 5.99 5.61 -23.41
C GLU A 576 6.68 5.05 -22.18
N LEU A 577 7.33 5.90 -21.42
CA LEU A 577 7.93 5.54 -20.15
C LEU A 577 7.05 6.05 -19.02
N LYS A 578 6.69 5.17 -18.08
CA LYS A 578 5.94 5.52 -16.88
C LYS A 578 6.69 5.02 -15.66
N ALA A 579 6.58 5.72 -14.56
CA ALA A 579 7.09 5.26 -13.28
C ALA A 579 6.07 5.48 -12.17
N ARG A 580 6.11 4.63 -11.15
CA ARG A 580 5.34 4.78 -9.92
C ARG A 580 6.24 4.58 -8.70
N PRO A 581 6.04 5.34 -7.62
CA PRO A 581 6.77 5.15 -6.38
C PRO A 581 6.21 3.97 -5.58
N ARG A 582 7.09 3.33 -4.84
CA ARG A 582 6.75 2.46 -3.71
C ARG A 582 6.82 3.32 -2.44
N PHE A 583 5.74 3.33 -1.68
CA PHE A 583 5.56 4.23 -0.55
C PHE A 583 4.93 3.47 0.61
N GLY A 584 5.65 3.30 1.72
CA GLY A 584 5.25 2.33 2.76
C GLY A 584 5.06 0.92 2.18
N GLY A 585 3.96 0.26 2.55
CA GLY A 585 3.48 -0.98 1.93
C GLY A 585 2.76 -0.81 0.59
N GLN A 586 2.47 0.43 0.18
CA GLN A 586 1.69 0.74 -1.01
C GLN A 586 2.54 0.97 -2.26
N VAL A 587 1.90 0.82 -3.41
CA VAL A 587 2.43 1.25 -4.71
C VAL A 587 1.46 2.28 -5.27
N LEU A 588 1.95 3.50 -5.50
CA LEU A 588 1.09 4.58 -5.97
C LEU A 588 0.81 4.45 -7.48
N PRO A 589 -0.13 5.24 -8.04
CA PRO A 589 -0.40 5.22 -9.47
C PRO A 589 0.83 5.56 -10.33
N TYR A 590 0.85 5.05 -11.57
CA TYR A 590 1.85 5.44 -12.57
C TYR A 590 1.75 6.92 -12.91
N SER A 591 2.91 7.51 -13.18
CA SER A 591 3.06 8.83 -13.77
C SER A 591 2.30 8.93 -15.09
N LEU A 592 2.02 10.17 -15.50
CA LEU A 592 1.76 10.44 -16.92
C LEU A 592 2.94 9.92 -17.77
N PRO A 593 2.66 9.39 -18.98
CA PRO A 593 3.70 8.84 -19.83
C PRO A 593 4.65 9.92 -20.35
N LEU A 594 5.95 9.66 -20.27
CA LEU A 594 6.95 10.34 -21.07
C LEU A 594 7.04 9.66 -22.44
N VAL A 595 6.57 10.33 -23.48
CA VAL A 595 6.68 9.84 -24.86
C VAL A 595 8.09 10.10 -25.39
N VAL A 596 8.76 9.04 -25.83
CA VAL A 596 10.14 9.06 -26.32
C VAL A 596 10.19 8.54 -27.75
N ARG A 597 10.77 9.34 -28.65
CA ARG A 597 11.00 8.98 -30.05
C ARG A 597 12.47 8.64 -30.28
N PHE A 598 12.75 7.45 -30.81
CA PHE A 598 14.11 6.98 -31.03
C PHE A 598 14.58 7.25 -32.46
N SER A 599 15.75 7.87 -32.60
CA SER A 599 16.36 8.19 -33.90
C SER A 599 17.88 7.95 -33.89
N PRO A 600 18.47 7.49 -35.01
CA PRO A 600 19.93 7.39 -35.13
C PRO A 600 20.61 8.77 -35.17
N THR A 601 19.86 9.85 -35.44
CA THR A 601 20.35 11.23 -35.55
C THR A 601 19.93 12.11 -34.38
N ALA A 602 19.54 11.52 -33.24
CA ALA A 602 19.23 12.29 -32.04
C ALA A 602 20.45 13.13 -31.62
N VAL A 603 20.19 14.40 -31.31
CA VAL A 603 21.22 15.34 -30.86
C VAL A 603 21.63 14.94 -29.44
N ALA A 604 22.94 14.83 -29.19
CA ALA A 604 23.42 14.62 -27.83
C ALA A 604 23.09 15.84 -26.96
N SER A 605 22.48 15.58 -25.83
CA SER A 605 22.08 16.57 -24.85
C SER A 605 22.15 15.89 -23.49
N GLY A 606 23.05 16.27 -22.60
CA GLY A 606 23.15 15.56 -21.33
C GLY A 606 24.21 16.08 -20.39
N THR A 607 24.13 15.65 -19.13
CA THR A 607 25.04 16.06 -18.06
C THR A 607 26.00 14.92 -17.76
N VAL A 608 27.27 15.14 -18.06
CA VAL A 608 28.37 14.19 -17.80
C VAL A 608 29.07 14.60 -16.51
N VAL A 609 29.21 13.66 -15.58
CA VAL A 609 29.95 13.85 -14.33
C VAL A 609 31.16 12.92 -14.35
N VAL A 610 32.36 13.47 -14.16
CA VAL A 610 33.56 12.65 -13.94
C VAL A 610 33.58 12.24 -12.47
N GLU A 611 33.55 10.94 -12.22
CA GLU A 611 33.51 10.35 -10.88
C GLU A 611 34.91 10.22 -10.28
N GLY A 612 35.90 9.95 -11.12
CA GLY A 612 37.26 9.77 -10.66
C GLY A 612 38.25 9.51 -11.78
N ILE A 613 39.52 9.73 -11.47
CA ILE A 613 40.65 9.45 -12.36
C ILE A 613 41.67 8.65 -11.56
N ARG A 614 42.09 7.49 -12.07
CA ARG A 614 43.00 6.58 -11.37
C ARG A 614 43.93 5.84 -12.34
N ARG A 615 44.96 5.18 -11.81
CA ARG A 615 45.82 4.26 -12.57
C ARG A 615 45.51 2.81 -12.16
N ASN A 616 45.57 1.89 -13.11
CA ASN A 616 45.56 0.46 -12.81
C ASN A 616 46.99 -0.08 -12.61
N GLU A 617 47.09 -1.37 -12.27
CA GLU A 617 48.37 -2.06 -12.00
C GLU A 617 49.30 -2.10 -13.21
N SER A 618 48.76 -2.05 -14.44
CA SER A 618 49.54 -1.96 -15.68
C SER A 618 49.94 -0.53 -16.05
N GLY A 619 49.63 0.46 -15.21
CA GLY A 619 50.00 1.87 -15.39
C GLY A 619 49.10 2.66 -16.35
N GLN A 620 48.02 2.06 -16.87
CA GLN A 620 47.02 2.72 -17.70
C GLN A 620 46.15 3.65 -16.86
N MET A 621 45.74 4.78 -17.46
CA MET A 621 44.78 5.70 -16.86
C MET A 621 43.37 5.19 -17.07
N ILE A 622 42.59 5.23 -16.00
CA ILE A 622 41.15 4.99 -15.99
C ILE A 622 40.46 6.29 -15.59
N ILE A 623 39.53 6.75 -16.43
CA ILE A 623 38.69 7.92 -16.17
C ILE A 623 37.27 7.41 -16.06
N ASP A 624 36.77 7.35 -14.83
CA ASP A 624 35.43 6.92 -14.49
C ASP A 624 34.48 8.12 -14.59
N PHE A 625 33.41 7.99 -15.37
CA PHE A 625 32.43 9.06 -15.58
C PHE A 625 31.03 8.49 -15.79
N THR A 626 30.02 9.34 -15.65
CA THR A 626 28.61 8.93 -15.73
C THR A 626 27.80 9.97 -16.49
N LEU A 627 26.95 9.50 -17.41
CA LEU A 627 25.87 10.30 -17.97
C LEU A 627 24.72 10.28 -16.97
N THR A 628 24.46 11.41 -16.32
CA THR A 628 23.42 11.47 -15.29
C THR A 628 22.03 11.75 -15.88
N SER A 629 21.94 12.47 -17.01
CA SER A 629 20.71 12.57 -17.81
C SER A 629 21.01 12.77 -19.28
N GLY A 630 20.00 12.43 -20.09
CA GLY A 630 19.88 12.88 -21.46
C GLY A 630 20.39 11.85 -22.45
N VAL A 631 20.90 12.31 -23.58
CA VAL A 631 21.34 11.51 -24.71
C VAL A 631 22.83 11.73 -24.94
N ALA A 632 23.56 10.63 -25.09
CA ALA A 632 24.89 10.63 -25.68
C ALA A 632 24.90 9.63 -26.83
N ARG A 633 25.09 10.09 -28.07
CA ARG A 633 25.11 9.19 -29.22
C ARG A 633 26.49 8.57 -29.38
N GLU A 634 27.55 9.36 -29.16
CA GLU A 634 28.94 8.93 -29.22
C GLU A 634 29.73 9.54 -28.05
N TRP A 635 30.76 8.84 -27.61
CA TRP A 635 31.71 9.32 -26.60
C TRP A 635 33.08 9.57 -27.22
N VAL A 636 33.68 10.70 -26.89
CA VAL A 636 35.04 11.04 -27.31
C VAL A 636 35.86 11.45 -26.10
N LEU A 637 36.96 10.73 -25.85
CA LEU A 637 37.99 11.21 -24.94
C LEU A 637 38.93 12.15 -25.70
N GLN A 638 39.06 13.37 -25.19
CA GLN A 638 40.05 14.32 -25.66
C GLN A 638 41.09 14.61 -24.60
N GLY A 639 42.28 14.98 -25.06
CA GLY A 639 43.37 15.33 -24.19
C GLY A 639 44.32 16.34 -24.80
N ARG A 640 45.20 16.86 -23.94
CA ARG A 640 46.26 17.80 -24.27
C ARG A 640 47.31 17.85 -23.16
N THR A 641 48.53 18.24 -23.51
CA THR A 641 49.65 18.34 -22.58
C THR A 641 49.73 19.69 -21.89
N LEU A 642 49.35 20.76 -22.59
CA LEU A 642 49.32 22.13 -22.05
C LEU A 642 47.91 22.72 -22.11
N LEU A 643 47.59 23.64 -21.19
CA LEU A 643 46.26 24.27 -21.11
C LEU A 643 45.94 25.21 -22.28
N GLU A 644 46.94 25.64 -23.03
CA GLU A 644 46.83 26.53 -24.18
C GLU A 644 46.69 25.78 -25.52
N GLU A 645 46.97 24.47 -25.54
CA GLU A 645 46.83 23.64 -26.73
C GLU A 645 45.37 23.33 -27.07
N ALA A 646 45.11 23.13 -28.36
CA ALA A 646 43.82 22.64 -28.83
C ALA A 646 43.57 21.21 -28.32
N TRP A 647 42.32 20.92 -27.96
CA TRP A 647 41.90 19.58 -27.56
C TRP A 647 41.94 18.62 -28.75
N GLN A 648 42.63 17.48 -28.60
CA GLN A 648 42.70 16.43 -29.62
C GLN A 648 42.12 15.13 -29.07
N THR A 649 41.61 14.27 -29.96
CA THR A 649 41.16 12.92 -29.56
C THR A 649 42.34 12.11 -29.04
N VAL A 650 42.17 11.44 -27.89
CA VAL A 650 43.20 10.57 -27.31
C VAL A 650 43.25 9.27 -28.11
N PRO A 651 44.38 8.95 -28.79
CA PRO A 651 44.47 7.74 -29.59
C PRO A 651 44.58 6.49 -28.69
N GLY A 652 44.00 5.38 -29.13
CA GLY A 652 44.10 4.09 -28.43
C GLY A 652 43.32 4.01 -27.11
N ALA A 653 42.51 5.01 -26.77
CA ALA A 653 41.61 4.94 -25.63
C ALA A 653 40.45 3.97 -25.91
N SER A 654 40.16 3.09 -24.96
CA SER A 654 39.01 2.17 -25.01
C SER A 654 37.95 2.60 -24.01
N LEU A 655 36.69 2.49 -24.42
CA LEU A 655 35.54 2.80 -23.58
C LEU A 655 34.96 1.50 -23.01
N VAL A 656 34.74 1.45 -21.71
CA VAL A 656 34.15 0.32 -20.99
C VAL A 656 32.84 0.76 -20.37
N ASP A 657 31.77 0.01 -20.62
CA ASP A 657 30.46 0.21 -19.99
C ASP A 657 30.40 -0.49 -18.63
N ARG A 658 30.03 0.25 -17.59
CA ARG A 658 29.86 -0.24 -16.21
C ARG A 658 28.38 -0.39 -15.82
N GLY A 659 27.45 -0.08 -16.73
CA GLY A 659 26.01 -0.15 -16.52
C GLY A 659 25.42 1.14 -15.92
N ALA A 660 24.09 1.27 -15.99
CA ALA A 660 23.32 2.39 -15.41
C ALA A 660 23.82 3.81 -15.79
N GLY A 661 24.37 3.96 -16.99
CA GLY A 661 24.90 5.24 -17.46
C GLY A 661 26.36 5.50 -17.07
N ARG A 662 27.00 4.59 -16.32
CA ARG A 662 28.38 4.69 -15.86
C ARG A 662 29.34 4.06 -16.88
N LEU A 663 30.41 4.78 -17.19
CA LEU A 663 31.39 4.43 -18.20
C LEU A 663 32.81 4.66 -17.67
N SER A 664 33.79 4.03 -18.31
CA SER A 664 35.22 4.26 -18.03
C SER A 664 35.99 4.36 -19.33
N TRP A 665 36.80 5.41 -19.48
CA TRP A 665 37.86 5.41 -20.49
C TRP A 665 39.11 4.75 -19.91
N VAL A 666 39.74 3.87 -20.68
CA VAL A 666 41.01 3.22 -20.34
C VAL A 666 42.02 3.51 -21.45
N HIS A 667 43.18 4.06 -21.11
CA HIS A 667 44.24 4.31 -22.10
C HIS A 667 45.64 4.40 -21.45
N THR A 668 46.69 4.29 -22.25
CA THR A 668 48.07 4.47 -21.79
C THR A 668 48.48 5.93 -21.91
N PRO A 669 48.71 6.66 -20.80
CA PRO A 669 49.01 8.09 -20.87
C PRO A 669 50.44 8.35 -21.38
N PRO A 670 50.68 9.50 -22.02
CA PRO A 670 52.03 9.98 -22.28
C PRO A 670 52.78 10.30 -20.97
N VAL A 671 54.09 10.43 -21.05
CA VAL A 671 54.93 10.84 -19.90
C VAL A 671 54.70 12.32 -19.59
N GLY A 672 54.40 12.63 -18.32
CA GLY A 672 54.21 14.01 -17.84
C GLY A 672 52.75 14.36 -17.51
N ASN A 673 52.48 15.65 -17.38
CA ASN A 673 51.14 16.17 -17.11
C ASN A 673 50.25 16.06 -18.35
N PHE A 674 49.00 15.65 -18.16
CA PHE A 674 48.03 15.50 -19.24
C PHE A 674 46.64 15.87 -18.74
N PHE A 675 45.95 16.71 -19.49
CA PHE A 675 44.59 17.16 -19.21
C PHE A 675 43.60 16.34 -20.03
N TYR A 676 42.47 15.99 -19.43
CA TYR A 676 41.43 15.18 -20.07
C TYR A 676 40.11 15.95 -20.19
N ARG A 677 39.39 15.68 -21.27
CA ARG A 677 38.02 16.15 -21.48
C ARG A 677 37.19 15.00 -22.06
N VAL A 678 36.15 14.62 -21.33
CA VAL A 678 35.15 13.65 -21.81
C VAL A 678 34.05 14.43 -22.53
N MET A 679 33.73 14.05 -23.76
CA MET A 679 32.64 14.66 -24.52
C MET A 679 31.62 13.62 -24.97
N ALA A 680 30.34 13.99 -24.88
CA ALA A 680 29.23 13.32 -25.56
C ALA A 680 28.89 14.08 -26.85
N ARG A 681 28.67 13.36 -27.95
CA ARG A 681 28.31 13.90 -29.28
C ARG A 681 27.12 13.19 -29.89
#